data_AF-A0A0M0J9N6-F1
#
_entry.id   AF-A0A0M0J9N6-F1
#
_cell.length_a   1.000
_cell.length_b   1.000
_cell.length_c   1.000
_cell.angle_alpha   90.00
_cell.angle_beta   90.00
_cell.angle_gamma   90.00
#
_symmetry.space_group_name_H-M   'P 1'
#
loop_
_entity.id
_entity.type
_entity.pdbx_description
1 polymer ?
#
loop_
_entity_poly.entity_id
_entity_poly.type
_entity_poly.pdbx_seq_one_letter_code
_entity_poly.pdbx_strand_id
1 'polypeptide(L)'
;MDPSAEKAFARIQGGNAAVYSSFTFKENGKTAKLLYVPEGARSGFSAQKLESIVMDDKWGWCFDKGDPNCMIHCDAGAIHPKVFATNVLCKSSHFKTFWDDALMQARFNQKKEGPEAEEYALNCICEVILAKMAIIFAALLDMCDQPSGGNWLVIDRTQYKAPAAELLIEMAMMKTSSRPYIMYIDYLDRFDVFRGETGEGELVEQTQNCLNTFKMAIAAGQELGIEDAGLKTPVHRFYDVADPDTGFLDPYSPYFDQPLPRPEDPDVPVTSRSRWQYFYTSMAFASATHYILVDHDHDRIDLSGLGPVGYIHANGEDRMVPTLTYRIQRGENIVMLHHSGGLTQAYAAIREQLLKMFPSPDPEEILKNTKEHMSSPRPWTETFGLPEILMMIELQQRAPMLLRTGIVAVDTLNDSSEDVLATLTCCFAGGGGVPELGLGEAEMICILTAWKRHITLYENACYFERVADFLQLTLYLLSVVTTFITVVYALAVAEEEQTAALAAAAGLVPAGVRRLAMSTLSARILQSDSNVTEVAPIVAPGEEGLYAGLTGGYSFTMIILPMVATLIGTIRSKLRPREKWAACLMAANQIAAQIYYYRMRAAWPTSVGYDTAAPQTEIVPGQEDPVPISKMRKEIKARELFVGTCAEIYKTVISSEISKGGSLHMGRMSRYQVQTEADRTIFMDHLRVHVDEFYYGIRRKPKKDHKSIFLRDKIEDAMEDIGDAIEDAIEAIDDAVDEVTGAVDKADEKEKKNNNSDDLVSQMAIDSYVECRVRSICKLLEKRAPALSNRLNRLEYAQMLANSSGAVLAFLGQSNWIAITVAVASVAGAMQDYFYLPSQLGETNRAMQELHNLMIEFESFSLVQRNMSRVKNKFVSQVEESLLLLCQARTQQSPALPGQKDGGNEEEEE
;
A
#
# COMPACT_ATOMS: atom_id res chain seq x y z
N MET A 1 33.26 -36.55 36.15
CA MET A 1 34.05 -35.33 35.81
C MET A 1 35.39 -35.40 36.54
N ASP A 2 36.47 -34.82 35.99
CA ASP A 2 37.76 -34.67 36.69
C ASP A 2 37.64 -33.64 37.84
N PRO A 3 38.05 -33.95 39.09
CA PRO A 3 38.02 -33.01 40.22
C PRO A 3 38.76 -31.69 39.98
N SER A 4 39.74 -31.67 39.07
CA SER A 4 40.45 -30.46 38.66
C SER A 4 39.57 -29.51 37.85
N ALA A 5 38.79 -30.05 36.91
CA ALA A 5 37.87 -29.29 36.07
C ALA A 5 36.68 -28.73 36.88
N GLU A 6 36.21 -29.47 37.89
CA GLU A 6 35.14 -29.02 38.77
C GLU A 6 35.56 -27.82 39.64
N LYS A 7 36.80 -27.82 40.15
CA LYS A 7 37.38 -26.66 40.85
C LYS A 7 37.60 -25.46 39.92
N ALA A 8 37.99 -25.70 38.67
CA ALA A 8 38.15 -24.64 37.68
C ALA A 8 36.80 -24.00 37.32
N PHE A 9 35.77 -24.81 37.09
CA PHE A 9 34.40 -24.33 36.88
C PHE A 9 33.90 -23.49 38.05
N ALA A 10 34.03 -23.98 39.29
CA ALA A 10 33.59 -23.25 40.49
C ALA A 10 34.28 -21.88 40.66
N ARG A 11 35.55 -21.77 40.23
CA ARG A 11 36.29 -20.50 40.21
C ARG A 11 35.76 -19.54 39.14
N ILE A 12 35.38 -20.05 37.97
CA ILE A 12 34.82 -19.26 36.86
C ILE A 12 33.41 -18.79 37.19
N GLN A 13 32.59 -19.67 37.78
CA GLN A 13 31.24 -19.37 38.23
C GLN A 13 31.21 -18.23 39.26
N GLY A 14 32.17 -18.21 40.20
CA GLY A 14 32.34 -17.10 41.15
C GLY A 14 33.02 -15.84 40.58
N GLY A 15 33.25 -15.77 39.27
CA GLY A 15 33.94 -14.67 38.59
C GLY A 15 33.02 -13.63 37.97
N ASN A 16 33.61 -12.54 37.45
CA ASN A 16 32.88 -11.40 36.85
C ASN A 16 33.08 -11.28 35.32
N ALA A 17 33.56 -12.33 34.65
CA ALA A 17 33.86 -12.31 33.22
C ALA A 17 33.16 -13.47 32.50
N ALA A 18 32.63 -13.20 31.31
CA ALA A 18 32.08 -14.24 30.43
C ALA A 18 33.20 -15.12 29.86
N VAL A 19 32.90 -16.40 29.64
CA VAL A 19 33.86 -17.40 29.15
C VAL A 19 33.40 -17.98 27.82
N TYR A 20 34.37 -18.13 26.92
CA TYR A 20 34.20 -18.69 25.58
C TYR A 20 34.81 -20.08 25.51
N SER A 21 34.10 -20.99 24.87
CA SER A 21 34.59 -22.33 24.57
C SER A 21 33.91 -22.88 23.34
N SER A 22 34.41 -23.99 22.81
CA SER A 22 33.78 -24.75 21.75
C SER A 22 33.93 -26.24 22.01
N PHE A 23 33.00 -27.03 21.50
CA PHE A 23 33.05 -28.50 21.58
C PHE A 23 32.52 -29.11 20.29
N THR A 24 33.06 -30.26 19.89
CA THR A 24 32.69 -30.90 18.62
C THR A 24 31.85 -32.15 18.85
N PHE A 25 30.67 -32.19 18.23
CA PHE A 25 29.81 -33.36 18.25
C PHE A 25 30.38 -34.48 17.38
N LYS A 26 30.58 -35.67 17.95
CA LYS A 26 31.10 -36.86 17.23
C LYS A 26 30.21 -37.33 16.09
N GLU A 27 28.91 -37.11 16.19
CA GLU A 27 27.92 -37.71 15.30
C GLU A 27 27.80 -37.00 13.94
N ASN A 28 28.02 -35.67 13.92
CA ASN A 28 27.91 -34.84 12.73
C ASN A 28 29.22 -34.09 12.40
N GLY A 29 30.25 -34.22 13.26
CA GLY A 29 31.54 -33.54 13.11
C GLY A 29 31.46 -32.02 13.21
N LYS A 30 30.33 -31.48 13.69
CA LYS A 30 30.10 -30.03 13.79
C LYS A 30 30.59 -29.50 15.13
N THR A 31 31.36 -28.43 15.06
CA THR A 31 31.80 -27.66 16.23
C THR A 31 30.67 -26.71 16.65
N ALA A 32 30.27 -26.81 17.91
CA ALA A 32 29.37 -25.87 18.57
C ALA A 32 30.16 -24.87 19.40
N LYS A 33 29.65 -23.64 19.47
CA LYS A 33 30.25 -22.55 20.23
C LYS A 33 29.45 -22.30 21.50
N LEU A 34 30.13 -22.11 22.62
CA LEU A 34 29.54 -21.93 23.93
C LEU A 34 30.03 -20.62 24.57
N LEU A 35 29.08 -19.77 24.92
CA LEU A 35 29.24 -18.60 25.77
C LEU A 35 28.64 -18.88 27.14
N TYR A 36 29.44 -18.83 28.18
CA TYR A 36 28.98 -18.90 29.56
C TYR A 36 29.08 -17.54 30.24
N VAL A 37 27.96 -17.09 30.81
CA VAL A 37 27.85 -15.81 31.50
C VAL A 37 27.62 -16.08 33.00
N PRO A 38 28.64 -15.93 33.86
CA PRO A 38 28.45 -16.11 35.29
C PRO A 38 27.65 -14.96 35.90
N GLU A 39 27.02 -15.19 37.05
CA GLU A 39 26.21 -14.20 37.76
C GLU A 39 26.94 -12.85 37.96
N GLY A 40 28.22 -12.90 38.35
CA GLY A 40 29.04 -11.70 38.54
C GLY A 40 29.32 -10.88 37.27
N ALA A 41 29.14 -11.47 36.08
CA ALA A 41 29.31 -10.80 34.79
C ALA A 41 28.00 -10.18 34.24
N ARG A 42 26.84 -10.49 34.84
CA ARG A 42 25.51 -10.09 34.34
C ARG A 42 25.20 -8.60 34.46
N SER A 43 25.64 -7.91 35.52
CA SER A 43 25.31 -6.49 35.72
C SER A 43 25.83 -5.55 34.63
N GLY A 44 26.81 -6.01 33.82
CA GLY A 44 27.30 -5.32 32.64
C GLY A 44 26.88 -5.96 31.30
N PHE A 45 26.10 -7.04 31.30
CA PHE A 45 25.71 -7.77 30.08
C PHE A 45 24.52 -7.10 29.37
N SER A 46 24.78 -5.94 28.78
CA SER A 46 23.83 -5.20 27.94
C SER A 46 23.77 -5.75 26.51
N ALA A 47 22.75 -5.38 25.74
CA ALA A 47 22.67 -5.66 24.30
C ALA A 47 23.94 -5.25 23.54
N GLN A 48 24.55 -4.11 23.91
CA GLN A 48 25.82 -3.62 23.34
C GLN A 48 27.02 -4.47 23.74
N LYS A 49 27.03 -5.01 24.97
CA LYS A 49 28.09 -5.93 25.40
C LYS A 49 27.93 -7.28 24.71
N LEU A 50 26.69 -7.80 24.61
CA LEU A 50 26.40 -9.00 23.83
C LEU A 50 26.81 -8.82 22.37
N GLU A 51 26.49 -7.69 21.75
CA GLU A 51 26.99 -7.29 20.43
C GLU A 51 28.51 -7.33 20.42
N SER A 52 29.22 -6.57 21.25
CA SER A 52 30.70 -6.57 21.29
C SER A 52 31.34 -7.95 21.50
N ILE A 53 30.66 -8.82 22.25
CA ILE A 53 31.10 -10.19 22.55
C ILE A 53 30.86 -11.09 21.34
N VAL A 54 29.69 -11.00 20.75
CA VAL A 54 29.38 -11.64 19.46
C VAL A 54 30.40 -11.17 18.43
N MET A 55 30.80 -9.90 18.45
CA MET A 55 31.75 -9.27 17.53
C MET A 55 33.24 -9.50 17.81
N ASP A 56 33.59 -10.20 18.89
CA ASP A 56 34.97 -10.55 19.23
C ASP A 56 35.43 -11.79 18.42
N ASP A 57 36.58 -11.68 17.76
CA ASP A 57 37.22 -12.76 16.98
C ASP A 57 37.41 -14.07 17.78
N LYS A 58 37.41 -14.01 19.12
CA LYS A 58 37.60 -15.18 20.01
C LYS A 58 36.40 -16.11 20.12
N TRP A 59 35.17 -15.60 20.11
CA TRP A 59 33.98 -16.47 19.99
C TRP A 59 33.77 -16.91 18.52
N GLY A 60 34.52 -16.27 17.61
CA GLY A 60 34.61 -16.62 16.20
C GLY A 60 33.45 -16.00 15.42
N TRP A 61 33.42 -14.68 15.32
CA TRP A 61 32.41 -13.96 14.55
C TRP A 61 32.62 -13.97 13.03
N CYS A 62 33.48 -14.84 12.49
CA CYS A 62 33.62 -14.99 11.04
C CYS A 62 32.35 -15.62 10.46
N PHE A 63 31.45 -14.76 10.00
CA PHE A 63 30.45 -15.08 9.03
C PHE A 63 31.10 -15.67 7.77
N ASP A 64 30.94 -16.98 7.57
CA ASP A 64 30.99 -17.50 6.21
C ASP A 64 29.76 -17.03 5.40
N LYS A 65 28.72 -16.47 6.07
CA LYS A 65 27.42 -16.10 5.48
C LYS A 65 26.99 -14.62 5.63
N GLY A 66 27.02 -13.97 6.79
CA GLY A 66 26.73 -12.53 7.00
C GLY A 66 25.86 -12.26 8.23
N ASP A 67 25.70 -11.00 8.66
CA ASP A 67 24.88 -10.59 9.82
C ASP A 67 23.45 -11.17 9.78
N PRO A 68 22.85 -11.53 10.94
CA PRO A 68 21.49 -12.08 10.95
C PRO A 68 20.47 -11.00 10.55
N ASN A 69 19.67 -11.29 9.53
CA ASN A 69 18.60 -10.38 9.10
C ASN A 69 17.49 -10.26 10.15
N CYS A 70 17.18 -11.37 10.84
CA CYS A 70 16.17 -11.45 11.89
C CYS A 70 16.42 -12.67 12.80
N MET A 71 16.16 -12.51 14.09
CA MET A 71 16.19 -13.57 15.11
C MET A 71 14.78 -14.12 15.28
N ILE A 72 14.54 -15.36 14.86
CA ILE A 72 13.21 -15.99 14.84
C ILE A 72 13.07 -16.95 16.02
N HIS A 73 12.18 -16.62 16.96
CA HIS A 73 11.76 -17.53 18.03
C HIS A 73 10.62 -18.42 17.55
N CYS A 74 10.75 -19.73 17.79
CA CYS A 74 9.68 -20.69 17.53
C CYS A 74 9.06 -21.15 18.85
N ASP A 75 7.74 -21.03 18.97
CA ASP A 75 7.00 -21.45 20.14
C ASP A 75 5.79 -22.28 19.73
N ALA A 76 5.71 -23.51 20.25
CA ALA A 76 4.63 -24.44 19.95
C ALA A 76 3.91 -24.98 21.19
N GLY A 77 4.16 -24.40 22.37
CA GLY A 77 3.65 -24.94 23.63
C GLY A 77 4.35 -26.20 24.10
N ALA A 78 3.75 -26.89 25.07
CA ALA A 78 4.25 -28.15 25.59
C ALA A 78 3.51 -29.38 25.03
N ILE A 79 2.35 -29.20 24.37
CA ILE A 79 1.55 -30.34 23.86
C ILE A 79 2.27 -31.04 22.71
N HIS A 80 2.13 -32.36 22.66
CA HIS A 80 2.61 -33.11 21.51
C HIS A 80 1.86 -32.69 20.23
N PRO A 81 2.55 -32.41 19.09
CA PRO A 81 1.93 -32.00 17.84
C PRO A 81 0.78 -32.88 17.32
N LYS A 82 0.80 -34.19 17.60
CA LYS A 82 -0.32 -35.13 17.31
C LYS A 82 -1.62 -34.85 18.07
N VAL A 83 -1.62 -33.93 19.03
CA VAL A 83 -2.81 -33.58 19.83
C VAL A 83 -3.15 -32.09 19.66
N PHE A 84 -2.65 -31.47 18.58
CA PHE A 84 -2.99 -30.09 18.23
C PHE A 84 -4.45 -29.97 17.78
N ALA A 85 -4.93 -30.95 17.01
CA ALA A 85 -6.33 -31.05 16.65
C ALA A 85 -7.16 -31.62 17.80
N THR A 86 -8.13 -30.83 18.28
CA THR A 86 -9.17 -31.32 19.20
C THR A 86 -10.37 -31.80 18.41
N ASN A 87 -11.17 -32.72 18.97
CA ASN A 87 -12.41 -33.21 18.33
C ASN A 87 -13.33 -32.05 17.92
N VAL A 88 -13.38 -30.98 18.73
CA VAL A 88 -14.18 -29.80 18.41
C VAL A 88 -13.59 -28.97 17.28
N LEU A 89 -12.26 -28.79 17.22
CA LEU A 89 -11.59 -28.12 16.10
C LEU A 89 -11.85 -28.86 14.78
N CYS A 90 -11.77 -30.19 14.80
CA CYS A 90 -12.01 -31.02 13.61
C CYS A 90 -13.47 -31.00 13.12
N LYS A 91 -14.42 -30.60 13.97
CA LYS A 91 -15.84 -30.42 13.62
C LYS A 91 -16.17 -29.01 13.11
N SER A 92 -15.19 -28.09 13.11
CA SER A 92 -15.37 -26.76 12.53
C SER A 92 -15.55 -26.80 11.01
N SER A 93 -16.10 -25.73 10.43
CA SER A 93 -16.33 -25.59 8.99
C SER A 93 -15.07 -25.82 8.15
N HIS A 94 -13.91 -25.39 8.64
CA HIS A 94 -12.62 -25.52 7.96
C HIS A 94 -12.11 -26.97 7.85
N PHE A 95 -12.48 -27.83 8.80
CA PHE A 95 -12.06 -29.23 8.83
C PHE A 95 -13.13 -30.19 8.31
N LYS A 96 -14.34 -29.71 8.00
CA LYS A 96 -15.49 -30.54 7.67
C LYS A 96 -15.22 -31.52 6.52
N THR A 97 -14.60 -31.05 5.44
CA THR A 97 -14.23 -31.90 4.30
C THR A 97 -13.25 -33.00 4.69
N PHE A 98 -12.18 -32.64 5.41
CA PHE A 98 -11.19 -33.60 5.93
C PHE A 98 -11.82 -34.60 6.93
N TRP A 99 -12.75 -34.14 7.75
CA TRP A 99 -13.48 -34.96 8.72
C TRP A 99 -14.40 -35.95 8.03
N ASP A 100 -15.19 -35.51 7.05
CA ASP A 100 -16.10 -36.34 6.29
C ASP A 100 -15.34 -37.40 5.48
N ASP A 101 -14.22 -37.02 4.86
CA ASP A 101 -13.33 -37.93 4.14
C ASP A 101 -12.68 -38.97 5.08
N ALA A 102 -12.21 -38.54 6.25
CA ALA A 102 -11.60 -39.43 7.23
C ALA A 102 -12.63 -40.39 7.84
N LEU A 103 -13.87 -39.93 8.08
CA LEU A 103 -14.99 -40.79 8.49
C LEU A 103 -15.39 -41.77 7.38
N MET A 104 -15.39 -41.34 6.13
CA MET A 104 -15.64 -42.22 4.98
C MET A 104 -14.57 -43.32 4.94
N GLN A 105 -13.30 -42.98 5.09
CA GLN A 105 -12.22 -43.97 5.18
C GLN A 105 -12.37 -44.91 6.39
N ALA A 106 -12.77 -44.39 7.56
CA ALA A 106 -13.02 -45.20 8.75
C ALA A 106 -14.12 -46.24 8.51
N ARG A 107 -15.22 -45.82 7.89
CA ARG A 107 -16.40 -46.67 7.65
C ARG A 107 -16.17 -47.67 6.53
N PHE A 108 -15.61 -47.23 5.41
CA PHE A 108 -15.47 -48.08 4.21
C PHE A 108 -14.19 -48.93 4.21
N ASN A 109 -13.05 -48.38 4.64
CA ASN A 109 -11.78 -49.11 4.57
C ASN A 109 -11.49 -49.89 5.87
N GLN A 110 -11.81 -49.30 7.02
CA GLN A 110 -11.50 -49.88 8.35
C GLN A 110 -12.70 -50.59 9.00
N LYS A 111 -13.90 -50.47 8.43
CA LYS A 111 -15.18 -51.03 8.96
C LYS A 111 -15.46 -50.63 10.41
N LYS A 112 -15.04 -49.44 10.83
CA LYS A 112 -15.30 -48.87 12.15
C LYS A 112 -16.59 -48.05 12.11
N GLU A 113 -17.40 -48.13 13.16
CA GLU A 113 -18.68 -47.41 13.26
C GLU A 113 -18.80 -46.65 14.60
N GLY A 114 -19.62 -45.60 14.61
CA GLY A 114 -19.88 -44.78 15.79
C GLY A 114 -18.61 -44.11 16.36
N PRO A 115 -18.34 -44.22 17.67
CA PRO A 115 -17.24 -43.51 18.33
C PRO A 115 -15.85 -43.95 17.84
N GLU A 116 -15.68 -45.21 17.44
CA GLU A 116 -14.40 -45.72 16.93
C GLU A 116 -14.04 -45.11 15.56
N ALA A 117 -15.06 -44.76 14.76
CA ALA A 117 -14.87 -44.06 13.50
C ALA A 117 -14.45 -42.60 13.71
N GLU A 118 -15.03 -41.93 14.71
CA GLU A 118 -14.65 -40.56 15.08
C GLU A 118 -13.22 -40.50 15.64
N GLU A 119 -12.81 -41.47 16.44
CA GLU A 119 -11.44 -41.57 16.96
C GLU A 119 -10.43 -41.82 15.83
N TYR A 120 -10.75 -42.71 14.88
CA TYR A 120 -9.93 -42.90 13.69
C TYR A 120 -9.81 -41.62 12.87
N ALA A 121 -10.93 -40.92 12.64
CA ALA A 121 -10.94 -39.68 11.87
C ALA A 121 -10.07 -38.59 12.52
N LEU A 122 -10.18 -38.44 13.84
CA LEU A 122 -9.34 -37.52 14.62
C LEU A 122 -7.85 -37.86 14.47
N ASN A 123 -7.48 -39.13 14.62
CA ASN A 123 -6.10 -39.58 14.49
C ASN A 123 -5.54 -39.31 13.08
N CYS A 124 -6.32 -39.55 12.02
CA CYS A 124 -5.91 -39.22 10.66
C CYS A 124 -5.63 -37.72 10.48
N ILE A 125 -6.50 -36.85 10.99
CA ILE A 125 -6.33 -35.39 10.88
C ILE A 125 -5.10 -34.94 11.67
N CYS A 126 -4.88 -35.48 12.86
CA CYS A 126 -3.69 -35.18 13.66
C CYS A 126 -2.38 -35.55 12.96
N GLU A 127 -2.33 -36.68 12.26
CA GLU A 127 -1.17 -37.08 11.44
C GLU A 127 -0.96 -36.12 10.25
N VAL A 128 -2.04 -35.69 9.60
CA VAL A 128 -1.97 -34.73 8.48
C VAL A 128 -1.44 -33.38 8.96
N ILE A 129 -1.96 -32.85 10.08
CA ILE A 129 -1.49 -31.59 10.66
C ILE A 129 0.00 -31.70 11.01
N LEU A 130 0.42 -32.79 11.66
CA LEU A 130 1.82 -32.99 12.02
C LEU A 130 2.73 -33.02 10.79
N ALA A 131 2.33 -33.76 9.75
CA ALA A 131 3.08 -33.83 8.50
C ALA A 131 3.21 -32.44 7.84
N LYS A 132 2.13 -31.65 7.85
CA LYS A 132 2.10 -30.28 7.33
C LYS A 132 2.97 -29.32 8.15
N MET A 133 2.91 -29.37 9.48
CA MET A 133 3.76 -28.58 10.37
C MET A 133 5.24 -28.87 10.13
N ALA A 134 5.62 -30.14 9.95
CA ALA A 134 6.99 -30.51 9.64
C ALA A 134 7.45 -29.98 8.28
N ILE A 135 6.56 -29.83 7.29
CA ILE A 135 6.86 -29.20 6.00
C ILE A 135 7.05 -27.69 6.17
N ILE A 136 6.19 -27.02 6.95
CA ILE A 136 6.30 -25.58 7.25
C ILE A 136 7.63 -25.26 7.94
N PHE A 137 8.00 -26.05 8.96
CA PHE A 137 9.29 -25.89 9.65
C PHE A 137 10.47 -26.25 8.75
N ALA A 138 10.33 -27.15 7.77
CA ALA A 138 11.38 -27.40 6.78
C ALA A 138 11.59 -26.19 5.87
N ALA A 139 10.51 -25.56 5.39
CA ALA A 139 10.59 -24.31 4.62
C ALA A 139 11.20 -23.16 5.44
N LEU A 140 10.91 -23.09 6.75
CA LEU A 140 11.55 -22.16 7.68
C LEU A 140 13.07 -22.39 7.78
N LEU A 141 13.52 -23.64 7.88
CA LEU A 141 14.95 -23.98 7.89
C LEU A 141 15.64 -23.58 6.58
N ASP A 142 14.97 -23.79 5.44
CA ASP A 142 15.47 -23.39 4.11
C ASP A 142 15.57 -21.86 3.99
N MET A 143 14.60 -21.11 4.52
CA MET A 143 14.65 -19.64 4.59
C MET A 143 15.83 -19.15 5.45
N CYS A 144 16.16 -19.85 6.53
CA CYS A 144 17.25 -19.48 7.43
C CYS A 144 18.64 -19.84 6.86
N ASP A 145 18.73 -20.84 5.98
CA ASP A 145 20.01 -21.34 5.43
C ASP A 145 20.44 -20.59 4.14
N GLN A 146 20.52 -19.26 4.21
CA GLN A 146 20.90 -18.42 3.08
C GLN A 146 22.42 -18.11 3.02
N PRO A 147 23.04 -18.04 1.82
CA PRO A 147 24.48 -17.80 1.67
C PRO A 147 24.96 -16.40 2.11
N SER A 148 24.07 -15.41 2.22
CA SER A 148 24.40 -13.99 2.44
C SER A 148 24.03 -13.46 3.82
N GLY A 149 23.88 -14.34 4.82
CA GLY A 149 23.46 -13.97 6.17
C GLY A 149 21.95 -14.08 6.25
N GLY A 150 21.48 -15.23 6.71
CA GLY A 150 20.05 -15.56 6.79
C GLY A 150 19.43 -15.16 8.12
N ASN A 151 18.16 -15.53 8.30
CA ASN A 151 17.51 -15.47 9.61
C ASN A 151 18.11 -16.52 10.54
N TRP A 152 18.23 -16.21 11.83
CA TRP A 152 18.73 -17.16 12.84
C TRP A 152 17.57 -17.66 13.67
N LEU A 153 17.57 -18.95 13.99
CA LEU A 153 16.57 -19.52 14.88
C LEU A 153 17.02 -19.40 16.32
N VAL A 154 16.10 -19.03 17.20
CA VAL A 154 16.36 -18.88 18.64
C VAL A 154 15.47 -19.82 19.42
N ILE A 155 16.11 -20.67 20.22
CA ILE A 155 15.48 -21.51 21.23
C ILE A 155 15.84 -20.89 22.59
N ASP A 156 14.90 -20.15 23.15
CA ASP A 156 15.08 -19.45 24.41
C ASP A 156 14.26 -20.13 25.51
N ARG A 157 14.96 -20.90 26.38
CA ARG A 157 14.34 -21.60 27.51
C ARG A 157 14.23 -20.74 28.77
N THR A 158 14.72 -19.50 28.74
CA THR A 158 14.57 -18.55 29.85
C THR A 158 13.18 -17.92 29.90
N GLN A 159 12.46 -17.86 28.77
CA GLN A 159 11.11 -17.27 28.71
C GLN A 159 10.02 -18.31 28.96
N TYR A 160 10.03 -19.38 28.18
CA TYR A 160 9.01 -20.42 28.22
C TYR A 160 9.57 -21.72 27.61
N LYS A 161 9.16 -22.86 28.16
CA LYS A 161 9.60 -24.19 27.68
C LYS A 161 8.65 -24.63 26.58
N ALA A 162 9.12 -24.64 25.33
CA ALA A 162 8.35 -25.05 24.15
C ALA A 162 8.90 -26.34 23.53
N PRO A 163 8.85 -27.49 24.23
CA PRO A 163 9.42 -28.75 23.73
C PRO A 163 8.78 -29.16 22.38
N ALA A 164 7.52 -28.79 22.13
CA ALA A 164 6.85 -29.05 20.87
C ALA A 164 7.51 -28.35 19.67
N ALA A 165 8.06 -27.14 19.87
CA ALA A 165 8.75 -26.42 18.80
C ALA A 165 10.09 -27.08 18.48
N GLU A 166 10.79 -27.54 19.51
CA GLU A 166 12.06 -28.26 19.37
C GLU A 166 11.87 -29.59 18.60
N LEU A 167 10.82 -30.34 18.93
CA LEU A 167 10.43 -31.54 18.18
C LEU A 167 10.14 -31.24 16.72
N LEU A 168 9.39 -30.17 16.42
CA LEU A 168 9.07 -29.78 15.04
C LEU A 168 10.31 -29.36 14.25
N ILE A 169 11.28 -28.70 14.88
CA ILE A 169 12.57 -28.34 14.27
C ILE A 169 13.36 -29.61 13.94
N GLU A 170 13.44 -30.58 14.86
CA GLU A 170 14.14 -31.85 14.60
C GLU A 170 13.45 -32.67 13.50
N MET A 171 12.11 -32.69 13.48
CA MET A 171 11.33 -33.30 12.40
C MET A 171 11.61 -32.66 11.05
N ALA A 172 11.71 -31.33 11.01
CA ALA A 172 12.04 -30.58 9.81
C ALA A 172 13.46 -30.85 9.33
N MET A 173 14.44 -30.95 10.23
CA MET A 173 15.83 -31.28 9.89
C MET A 173 16.00 -32.66 9.25
N MET A 174 15.06 -33.59 9.47
CA MET A 174 15.06 -34.86 8.74
C MET A 174 14.50 -34.74 7.31
N LYS A 175 13.66 -33.75 7.05
CA LYS A 175 12.99 -33.54 5.77
C LYS A 175 13.80 -32.64 4.82
N THR A 176 14.63 -31.74 5.36
CA THR A 176 15.51 -30.87 4.57
C THR A 176 17.00 -31.15 4.85
N SER A 177 17.84 -30.90 3.85
CA SER A 177 19.30 -30.84 4.00
C SER A 177 19.80 -29.53 4.62
N SER A 178 18.96 -28.50 4.69
CA SER A 178 19.36 -27.17 5.20
C SER A 178 19.73 -27.21 6.68
N ARG A 179 20.79 -26.51 7.05
CA ARG A 179 21.35 -26.48 8.41
C ARG A 179 21.71 -25.04 8.82
N PRO A 180 20.71 -24.24 9.22
CA PRO A 180 20.91 -22.85 9.60
C PRO A 180 21.61 -22.69 10.95
N TYR A 181 21.96 -21.46 11.30
CA TYR A 181 22.41 -21.12 12.64
C TYR A 181 21.25 -21.16 13.64
N ILE A 182 21.46 -21.87 14.74
CA ILE A 182 20.48 -22.04 15.82
C ILE A 182 21.17 -21.61 17.12
N MET A 183 20.62 -20.57 17.72
CA MET A 183 21.03 -20.05 19.02
C MET A 183 20.16 -20.67 20.12
N TYR A 184 20.81 -21.22 21.13
CA TYR A 184 20.19 -21.85 22.28
C TYR A 184 20.55 -21.09 23.56
N ILE A 185 19.55 -20.65 24.30
CA ILE A 185 19.72 -19.87 25.53
C ILE A 185 19.09 -20.61 26.69
N ASP A 186 19.87 -20.81 27.75
CA ASP A 186 19.48 -21.70 28.84
C ASP A 186 20.19 -21.41 30.17
N TYR A 187 19.67 -21.93 31.28
CA TYR A 187 20.26 -21.81 32.61
C TYR A 187 20.72 -23.15 33.18
N LEU A 188 21.88 -23.16 33.85
CA LEU A 188 22.53 -24.38 34.35
C LEU A 188 21.77 -25.02 35.51
N ASP A 189 21.25 -24.21 36.43
CA ASP A 189 20.53 -24.68 37.63
C ASP A 189 19.30 -25.54 37.32
N ARG A 190 18.70 -25.36 36.14
CA ARG A 190 17.53 -26.16 35.77
C ARG A 190 17.84 -27.64 35.70
N PHE A 191 19.08 -27.99 35.38
CA PHE A 191 19.50 -29.38 35.25
C PHE A 191 19.46 -30.09 36.60
N ASP A 192 19.56 -29.35 37.71
CA ASP A 192 19.53 -29.91 39.07
C ASP A 192 18.19 -30.51 39.48
N VAL A 193 17.11 -30.22 38.74
CA VAL A 193 15.76 -30.73 39.01
C VAL A 193 15.55 -32.14 38.44
N PHE A 194 16.41 -32.61 37.53
CA PHE A 194 16.27 -33.90 36.84
C PHE A 194 16.97 -35.04 37.59
N ARG A 195 16.47 -35.36 38.78
CA ARG A 195 17.01 -36.42 39.68
C ARG A 195 16.21 -37.72 39.55
N GLY A 196 16.62 -38.78 40.25
CA GLY A 196 15.91 -40.08 40.26
C GLY A 196 14.45 -40.01 40.74
N GLU A 197 13.78 -41.17 40.89
CA GLU A 197 12.30 -41.29 41.04
C GLU A 197 11.64 -40.35 42.05
N THR A 198 12.33 -40.04 43.15
CA THR A 198 11.80 -39.29 44.29
C THR A 198 12.09 -37.79 44.21
N GLY A 199 12.74 -37.32 43.14
CA GLY A 199 13.29 -35.96 43.07
C GLY A 199 14.51 -35.76 43.96
N GLU A 200 14.88 -36.78 44.74
CA GLU A 200 16.06 -36.84 45.61
C GLU A 200 17.07 -37.83 45.04
N GLY A 201 18.37 -37.55 45.19
CA GLY A 201 19.46 -38.44 44.73
C GLY A 201 20.27 -37.90 43.55
N GLU A 202 20.96 -38.79 42.86
CA GLU A 202 21.84 -38.46 41.73
C GLU A 202 21.03 -37.96 40.52
N LEU A 203 21.67 -37.14 39.68
CA LEU A 203 21.09 -36.70 38.43
C LEU A 203 20.94 -37.88 37.47
N VAL A 204 19.89 -37.82 36.65
CA VAL A 204 19.71 -38.78 35.56
C VAL A 204 20.96 -38.78 34.67
N GLU A 205 21.44 -39.96 34.29
CA GLU A 205 22.73 -40.16 33.62
C GLU A 205 22.90 -39.25 32.40
N GLN A 206 21.87 -39.13 31.57
CA GLN A 206 21.88 -38.29 30.37
C GLN A 206 21.99 -36.79 30.70
N THR A 207 21.27 -36.33 31.72
CA THR A 207 21.35 -34.94 32.20
C THR A 207 22.71 -34.66 32.83
N GLN A 208 23.24 -35.60 33.61
CA GLN A 208 24.55 -35.51 34.22
C GLN A 208 25.66 -35.45 33.16
N ASN A 209 25.55 -36.21 32.08
CA ASN A 209 26.48 -36.17 30.96
C ASN A 209 26.44 -34.81 30.24
N CYS A 210 25.25 -34.30 29.95
CA CYS A 210 25.07 -32.98 29.35
C CYS A 210 25.69 -31.86 30.22
N LEU A 211 25.44 -31.92 31.54
CA LEU A 211 25.99 -30.95 32.49
C LEU A 211 27.52 -31.06 32.60
N ASN A 212 28.06 -32.30 32.57
CA ASN A 212 29.50 -32.54 32.60
C ASN A 212 30.19 -31.95 31.36
N THR A 213 29.61 -32.14 30.16
CA THR A 213 30.10 -31.53 28.91
C THR A 213 30.20 -30.01 29.05
N PHE A 214 29.12 -29.34 29.47
CA PHE A 214 29.14 -27.88 29.62
C PHE A 214 30.16 -27.42 30.65
N LYS A 215 30.20 -28.05 31.82
CA LYS A 215 31.17 -27.70 32.87
C LYS A 215 32.61 -27.93 32.43
N MET A 216 32.88 -28.99 31.66
CA MET A 216 34.20 -29.26 31.10
C MET A 216 34.58 -28.23 30.02
N ALA A 217 33.66 -27.86 29.14
CA ALA A 217 33.89 -26.83 28.11
C ALA A 217 34.21 -25.47 28.73
N ILE A 218 33.44 -25.09 29.75
CA ILE A 218 33.65 -23.85 30.51
C ILE A 218 34.99 -23.89 31.26
N ALA A 219 35.31 -25.00 31.92
CA ALA A 219 36.55 -25.15 32.68
C ALA A 219 37.81 -25.17 31.79
N ALA A 220 37.71 -25.71 30.57
CA ALA A 220 38.82 -25.78 29.61
C ALA A 220 39.13 -24.41 29.00
N GLY A 221 38.10 -23.58 28.73
CA GLY A 221 38.24 -22.26 28.11
C GLY A 221 38.88 -22.29 26.70
N GLN A 222 38.92 -23.45 26.06
CA GLN A 222 39.48 -23.75 24.73
C GLN A 222 38.68 -24.91 24.08
N GLU A 223 38.93 -25.20 22.79
CA GLU A 223 38.21 -26.23 22.03
C GLU A 223 38.38 -27.63 22.63
N LEU A 224 37.25 -28.24 23.04
CA LEU A 224 37.18 -29.65 23.41
C LEU A 224 37.04 -30.50 22.14
N GLY A 225 37.81 -31.60 22.10
CA GLY A 225 37.77 -32.58 21.02
C GLY A 225 36.42 -33.28 20.87
N ILE A 226 36.42 -34.32 20.03
CA ILE A 226 35.22 -35.09 19.66
C ILE A 226 34.56 -35.71 20.91
N GLU A 227 33.38 -35.25 21.29
CA GLU A 227 32.63 -35.78 22.44
C GLU A 227 31.64 -36.90 22.05
N ASP A 228 31.55 -37.94 22.89
CA ASP A 228 30.50 -38.97 22.87
C ASP A 228 29.15 -38.40 23.36
N ALA A 229 28.64 -37.36 22.70
CA ALA A 229 27.26 -36.93 22.88
C ALA A 229 26.35 -37.95 22.19
N GLY A 230 26.00 -39.01 22.92
CA GLY A 230 25.05 -40.01 22.43
C GLY A 230 23.65 -39.46 22.51
N LEU A 231 23.02 -39.18 21.37
CA LEU A 231 21.55 -39.12 21.29
C LEU A 231 21.02 -39.30 19.85
N LYS A 232 21.42 -40.37 19.16
CA LYS A 232 20.66 -40.86 17.99
C LYS A 232 19.45 -41.69 18.42
N THR A 233 18.37 -41.04 18.82
CA THR A 233 17.04 -41.62 18.59
C THR A 233 16.46 -40.95 17.35
N PRO A 234 16.42 -41.63 16.19
CA PRO A 234 15.86 -41.02 15.01
C PRO A 234 14.39 -40.72 15.27
N VAL A 235 13.94 -39.52 14.92
CA VAL A 235 12.60 -39.04 15.28
C VAL A 235 11.51 -40.00 14.80
N HIS A 236 11.71 -40.77 13.70
CA HIS A 236 10.77 -41.82 13.25
C HIS A 236 10.54 -42.97 14.25
N ARG A 237 11.45 -43.24 15.21
CA ARG A 237 11.25 -44.24 16.27
C ARG A 237 10.15 -43.88 17.28
N PHE A 238 9.78 -42.60 17.36
CA PHE A 238 8.64 -42.15 18.17
C PHE A 238 7.29 -42.39 17.47
N TYR A 239 7.30 -42.91 16.23
CA TYR A 239 6.12 -43.00 15.36
C TYR A 239 5.82 -44.42 14.84
N ASP A 240 6.57 -45.45 15.22
CA ASP A 240 6.42 -46.79 14.63
C ASP A 240 6.09 -47.90 15.65
N VAL A 241 5.22 -48.81 15.19
CA VAL A 241 4.68 -50.06 15.75
C VAL A 241 3.36 -49.98 16.54
N ALA A 242 2.36 -50.62 15.92
CA ALA A 242 1.04 -50.97 16.41
C ALA A 242 1.06 -52.18 17.38
N ASP A 243 0.25 -52.08 18.43
CA ASP A 243 -0.13 -53.10 19.41
C ASP A 243 -1.63 -52.88 19.70
N PRO A 244 -2.49 -53.92 19.64
CA PRO A 244 -3.92 -53.74 19.42
C PRO A 244 -4.75 -53.32 20.64
N ASP A 245 -4.20 -53.35 21.86
CA ASP A 245 -5.05 -53.42 23.07
C ASP A 245 -5.06 -52.17 23.97
N THR A 246 -4.35 -51.06 23.65
CA THR A 246 -4.41 -49.83 24.48
C THR A 246 -4.38 -48.47 23.77
N GLY A 247 -4.45 -48.41 22.43
CA GLY A 247 -4.81 -47.17 21.71
C GLY A 247 -3.87 -45.95 21.87
N PHE A 248 -2.72 -46.09 22.52
CA PHE A 248 -1.63 -45.13 22.51
C PHE A 248 -0.33 -45.92 22.74
N LEU A 249 0.37 -46.24 21.66
CA LEU A 249 1.72 -46.81 21.76
C LEU A 249 2.77 -45.74 21.84
N ASP A 250 3.75 -46.10 22.62
CA ASP A 250 4.46 -45.24 23.53
C ASP A 250 5.92 -45.17 23.08
N PRO A 251 6.60 -44.01 23.10
CA PRO A 251 7.98 -43.93 22.63
C PRO A 251 9.05 -44.69 23.43
N TYR A 252 8.70 -45.59 24.36
CA TYR A 252 9.68 -46.14 25.30
C TYR A 252 9.54 -47.62 25.67
N SER A 253 9.71 -48.53 24.71
CA SER A 253 10.09 -49.89 25.11
C SER A 253 11.45 -49.98 25.87
N PRO A 254 12.43 -49.03 25.77
CA PRO A 254 13.65 -49.12 26.58
C PRO A 254 13.82 -48.05 27.67
N TYR A 255 13.06 -46.94 27.66
CA TYR A 255 13.29 -45.81 28.60
C TYR A 255 12.19 -45.66 29.66
N PHE A 256 11.11 -46.47 29.65
CA PHE A 256 10.03 -46.39 30.67
C PHE A 256 10.34 -47.10 31.98
N ASP A 257 11.36 -47.94 32.00
CA ASP A 257 11.88 -48.47 33.25
C ASP A 257 12.66 -47.40 34.03
N GLN A 258 12.89 -46.21 33.43
CA GLN A 258 13.47 -45.08 34.12
C GLN A 258 12.37 -44.23 34.77
N PRO A 259 12.45 -44.04 36.08
CA PRO A 259 11.50 -43.25 36.84
C PRO A 259 11.63 -41.76 36.52
N LEU A 260 10.49 -41.06 36.47
CA LEU A 260 10.48 -39.60 36.42
C LEU A 260 10.82 -39.04 37.82
N PRO A 261 11.58 -37.94 37.94
CA PRO A 261 11.73 -37.24 39.21
C PRO A 261 10.36 -36.71 39.65
N ARG A 262 9.79 -37.24 40.74
CA ARG A 262 8.55 -36.72 41.35
C ARG A 262 8.86 -35.66 42.41
N PRO A 263 8.00 -34.63 42.60
CA PRO A 263 6.82 -34.81 43.46
C PRO A 263 5.55 -34.11 42.95
N GLU A 264 4.63 -34.87 42.36
CA GLU A 264 3.18 -34.64 42.45
C GLU A 264 2.53 -36.02 42.70
N ASP A 265 1.50 -36.02 43.56
CA ASP A 265 0.82 -37.15 44.23
C ASP A 265 1.22 -38.58 43.77
N PRO A 266 1.78 -39.44 44.67
CA PRO A 266 2.19 -40.80 44.30
C PRO A 266 1.07 -41.65 43.69
N ASP A 267 -0.18 -41.30 44.00
CA ASP A 267 -1.40 -42.00 43.57
C ASP A 267 -1.91 -41.56 42.18
N VAL A 268 -1.34 -40.52 41.56
CA VAL A 268 -1.77 -40.05 40.22
C VAL A 268 -0.88 -40.68 39.14
N PRO A 269 -1.44 -41.45 38.19
CA PRO A 269 -0.66 -42.03 37.10
C PRO A 269 -0.10 -40.92 36.20
N VAL A 270 1.22 -40.93 36.01
CA VAL A 270 1.89 -39.93 35.17
C VAL A 270 1.47 -40.12 33.72
N THR A 271 0.83 -39.09 33.15
CA THR A 271 0.34 -39.08 31.77
C THR A 271 1.47 -39.22 30.75
N SER A 272 1.23 -39.91 29.63
CA SER A 272 2.21 -40.06 28.53
C SER A 272 2.72 -38.71 28.00
N ARG A 273 1.90 -37.65 28.09
CA ARG A 273 2.28 -36.28 27.75
C ARG A 273 3.44 -35.76 28.59
N SER A 274 3.43 -35.98 29.90
CA SER A 274 4.48 -35.52 30.81
C SER A 274 5.81 -36.23 30.57
N ARG A 275 5.75 -37.47 30.06
CA ARG A 275 6.94 -38.28 29.81
C ARG A 275 7.72 -37.76 28.61
N TRP A 276 7.08 -37.49 27.46
CA TRP A 276 7.80 -37.03 26.26
C TRP A 276 8.43 -35.65 26.47
N GLN A 277 7.69 -34.75 27.13
CA GLN A 277 8.18 -33.40 27.47
C GLN A 277 9.42 -33.50 28.35
N TYR A 278 9.42 -34.44 29.29
CA TYR A 278 10.54 -34.69 30.19
C TYR A 278 11.85 -34.89 29.42
N PHE A 279 11.85 -35.67 28.34
CA PHE A 279 13.04 -35.93 27.52
C PHE A 279 13.63 -34.65 26.91
N TYR A 280 12.80 -33.83 26.24
CA TYR A 280 13.27 -32.56 25.67
C TYR A 280 13.73 -31.61 26.76
N THR A 281 13.05 -31.60 27.91
CA THR A 281 13.43 -30.74 29.02
C THR A 281 14.62 -31.25 29.82
N SER A 282 14.95 -32.54 29.86
CA SER A 282 16.05 -33.07 30.68
C SER A 282 17.43 -32.89 30.05
N MET A 283 17.47 -32.54 28.76
CA MET A 283 18.69 -32.35 27.98
C MET A 283 18.75 -30.94 27.38
N ALA A 284 19.90 -30.55 26.85
CA ALA A 284 20.03 -29.38 25.99
C ALA A 284 19.61 -29.71 24.55
N PHE A 285 19.21 -28.71 23.78
CA PHE A 285 18.83 -28.90 22.39
C PHE A 285 20.06 -29.25 21.52
N ALA A 286 20.23 -30.52 21.20
CA ALA A 286 21.46 -31.05 20.60
C ALA A 286 21.79 -30.47 19.21
N SER A 287 20.78 -30.01 18.46
CA SER A 287 20.97 -29.46 17.11
C SER A 287 21.36 -27.98 17.07
N ALA A 288 21.58 -27.34 18.23
CA ALA A 288 22.04 -25.95 18.28
C ALA A 288 23.51 -25.80 17.87
N THR A 289 23.83 -24.67 17.25
CA THR A 289 25.21 -24.32 16.83
C THR A 289 25.87 -23.32 17.79
N HIS A 290 25.08 -22.47 18.44
CA HIS A 290 25.53 -21.48 19.41
C HIS A 290 24.77 -21.65 20.72
N TYR A 291 25.50 -21.80 21.82
CA TYR A 291 24.96 -21.98 23.17
C TYR A 291 25.29 -20.75 24.02
N ILE A 292 24.29 -20.21 24.70
CA ILE A 292 24.43 -19.19 25.74
C ILE A 292 23.91 -19.79 27.04
N LEU A 293 24.81 -20.02 27.99
CA LEU A 293 24.49 -20.59 29.29
C LEU A 293 24.66 -19.55 30.39
N VAL A 294 23.72 -19.57 31.33
CA VAL A 294 23.70 -18.65 32.47
C VAL A 294 23.44 -19.42 33.76
N ASP A 295 23.83 -18.87 34.92
CA ASP A 295 23.70 -19.60 36.20
C ASP A 295 22.23 -19.76 36.63
N HIS A 296 21.56 -18.64 36.91
CA HIS A 296 20.25 -18.62 37.57
C HIS A 296 19.15 -18.01 36.69
N ASP A 297 17.90 -18.39 36.95
CA ASP A 297 16.69 -17.87 36.31
C ASP A 297 16.30 -16.47 36.83
N HIS A 298 17.09 -15.45 36.48
CA HIS A 298 16.82 -14.04 36.83
C HIS A 298 17.16 -13.10 35.67
N ASP A 299 16.14 -12.41 35.16
CA ASP A 299 16.13 -11.43 34.06
C ASP A 299 16.71 -11.85 32.69
N ARG A 300 16.04 -11.33 31.65
CA ARG A 300 16.15 -11.74 30.24
C ARG A 300 17.44 -11.23 29.61
N ILE A 301 18.02 -12.02 28.69
CA ILE A 301 19.06 -11.52 27.80
C ILE A 301 18.40 -10.74 26.67
N ASP A 302 18.76 -9.46 26.53
CA ASP A 302 18.27 -8.63 25.45
C ASP A 302 19.04 -8.93 24.15
N LEU A 303 18.34 -9.55 23.21
CA LEU A 303 18.87 -9.91 21.89
C LEU A 303 18.76 -8.77 20.87
N SER A 304 18.19 -7.62 21.24
CA SER A 304 17.97 -6.51 20.30
C SER A 304 19.25 -5.96 19.68
N GLY A 305 20.41 -6.15 20.34
CA GLY A 305 21.72 -5.76 19.84
C GLY A 305 22.22 -6.61 18.68
N LEU A 306 21.59 -7.76 18.41
CA LEU A 306 21.99 -8.69 17.35
C LEU A 306 21.17 -8.54 16.07
N GLY A 307 19.98 -7.94 16.15
CA GLY A 307 19.09 -7.77 14.99
C GLY A 307 17.62 -7.70 15.40
N PRO A 308 16.71 -7.46 14.43
CA PRO A 308 15.27 -7.48 14.70
C PRO A 308 14.82 -8.88 15.10
N VAL A 309 13.77 -8.97 15.92
CA VAL A 309 13.25 -10.23 16.48
C VAL A 309 11.86 -10.52 15.92
N GLY A 310 11.63 -11.77 15.52
CA GLY A 310 10.36 -12.28 15.04
C GLY A 310 9.92 -13.54 15.79
N TYR A 311 8.62 -13.82 15.77
CA TYR A 311 8.02 -14.93 16.50
C TYR A 311 7.13 -15.79 15.61
N ILE A 312 7.29 -17.10 15.70
CA ILE A 312 6.39 -18.09 15.09
C ILE A 312 5.69 -18.83 16.22
N HIS A 313 4.36 -18.76 16.23
CA HIS A 313 3.52 -19.39 17.23
C HIS A 313 2.65 -20.49 16.59
N ALA A 314 2.73 -21.70 17.15
CA ALA A 314 1.89 -22.84 16.81
C ALA A 314 1.19 -23.35 18.08
N ASN A 315 -0.09 -23.66 18.02
CA ASN A 315 -0.87 -23.95 19.22
C ASN A 315 -0.72 -22.82 20.28
N GLY A 316 -1.31 -22.98 21.46
CA GLY A 316 -1.02 -22.12 22.59
C GLY A 316 -1.62 -22.62 23.88
N GLU A 317 -0.90 -22.40 24.97
CA GLU A 317 -1.24 -22.81 26.33
C GLU A 317 -1.48 -21.59 27.22
N ASP A 318 -2.00 -21.84 28.43
CA ASP A 318 -2.36 -20.81 29.40
C ASP A 318 -1.18 -19.87 29.73
N ARG A 319 0.02 -20.43 29.81
CA ARG A 319 1.26 -19.66 30.10
C ARG A 319 1.69 -18.74 28.95
N MET A 320 1.21 -18.96 27.73
CA MET A 320 1.55 -18.16 26.55
C MET A 320 0.71 -16.88 26.45
N VAL A 321 -0.49 -16.85 27.04
CA VAL A 321 -1.45 -15.74 26.96
C VAL A 321 -0.82 -14.38 27.27
N PRO A 322 -0.19 -14.13 28.43
CA PRO A 322 0.33 -12.80 28.75
C PRO A 322 1.46 -12.39 27.79
N THR A 323 2.31 -13.33 27.39
CA THR A 323 3.42 -13.07 26.48
C THR A 323 2.92 -12.75 25.08
N LEU A 324 2.04 -13.57 24.50
CA LEU A 324 1.52 -13.34 23.16
C LEU A 324 0.70 -12.05 23.08
N THR A 325 -0.15 -11.78 24.08
CA THR A 325 -0.91 -10.53 24.18
C THR A 325 0.01 -9.31 24.20
N TYR A 326 1.06 -9.36 25.05
CA TYR A 326 2.03 -8.29 25.16
C TYR A 326 2.79 -8.04 23.83
N ARG A 327 3.19 -9.11 23.13
CA ARG A 327 3.88 -8.99 21.83
C ARG A 327 2.98 -8.42 20.75
N ILE A 328 1.72 -8.85 20.69
CA ILE A 328 0.69 -8.30 19.78
C ILE A 328 0.49 -6.81 20.04
N GLN A 329 0.40 -6.38 21.30
CA GLN A 329 0.24 -4.96 21.67
C GLN A 329 1.41 -4.08 21.26
N ARG A 330 2.64 -4.62 21.26
CA ARG A 330 3.84 -3.92 20.76
C ARG A 330 3.98 -3.98 19.24
N GLY A 331 3.18 -4.84 18.61
CA GLY A 331 3.21 -5.13 17.18
C GLY A 331 4.56 -5.62 16.71
N GLU A 332 5.13 -6.52 17.50
CA GLU A 332 6.27 -7.33 17.09
C GLU A 332 5.86 -8.24 15.92
N ASN A 333 6.83 -8.64 15.10
CA ASN A 333 6.54 -9.49 13.94
C ASN A 333 6.17 -10.90 14.41
N ILE A 334 4.91 -11.28 14.18
CA ILE A 334 4.32 -12.52 14.67
C ILE A 334 3.67 -13.26 13.52
N VAL A 335 4.04 -14.54 13.38
CA VAL A 335 3.38 -15.47 12.48
C VAL A 335 2.65 -16.52 13.31
N MET A 336 1.33 -16.58 13.15
CA MET A 336 0.47 -17.56 13.80
C MET A 336 0.16 -18.69 12.83
N LEU A 337 0.47 -19.91 13.20
CA LEU A 337 0.10 -21.09 12.42
C LEU A 337 -1.37 -21.42 12.69
N HIS A 338 -2.26 -20.95 11.81
CA HIS A 338 -3.70 -21.18 11.90
C HIS A 338 -4.04 -22.67 11.68
N HIS A 339 -5.10 -23.15 12.30
CA HIS A 339 -5.51 -24.57 12.36
C HIS A 339 -4.60 -25.48 13.21
N SER A 340 -3.67 -24.92 13.99
CA SER A 340 -2.89 -25.65 15.00
C SER A 340 -3.59 -25.75 16.37
N GLY A 341 -4.78 -25.15 16.53
CA GLY A 341 -5.55 -25.14 17.77
C GLY A 341 -5.03 -24.13 18.82
N GLY A 342 -5.60 -24.18 20.04
CA GLY A 342 -5.13 -23.36 21.16
C GLY A 342 -5.31 -21.85 20.98
N LEU A 343 -4.41 -21.06 21.59
CA LEU A 343 -4.47 -19.60 21.63
C LEU A 343 -4.22 -18.95 20.26
N THR A 344 -3.34 -19.54 19.43
CA THR A 344 -3.06 -19.06 18.08
C THR A 344 -4.28 -19.11 17.18
N GLN A 345 -5.12 -20.15 17.32
CA GLN A 345 -6.39 -20.27 16.62
C GLN A 345 -7.33 -19.09 16.95
N ALA A 346 -7.40 -18.71 18.23
CA ALA A 346 -8.29 -17.65 18.68
C ALA A 346 -7.88 -16.27 18.12
N TYR A 347 -6.60 -15.90 18.22
CA TYR A 347 -6.10 -14.64 17.67
C TYR A 347 -6.15 -14.59 16.13
N ALA A 348 -5.87 -15.71 15.46
CA ALA A 348 -5.97 -15.80 14.01
C ALA A 348 -7.42 -15.62 13.52
N ALA A 349 -8.40 -16.21 14.21
CA ALA A 349 -9.82 -16.05 13.89
C ALA A 349 -10.30 -14.61 14.06
N ILE A 350 -9.90 -13.92 15.15
CA ILE A 350 -10.21 -12.49 15.34
C ILE A 350 -9.60 -11.68 14.19
N ARG A 351 -8.32 -11.88 13.90
CA ARG A 351 -7.62 -11.19 12.81
C ARG A 351 -8.32 -11.37 11.47
N GLU A 352 -8.72 -12.61 11.14
CA GLU A 352 -9.39 -12.92 9.89
C GLU A 352 -10.72 -12.15 9.74
N GLN A 353 -11.52 -12.08 10.81
CA GLN A 353 -12.78 -11.33 10.81
C GLN A 353 -12.56 -9.82 10.69
N LEU A 354 -11.56 -9.28 11.38
CA LEU A 354 -11.18 -7.87 11.29
C LEU A 354 -10.75 -7.50 9.86
N LEU A 355 -10.04 -8.39 9.15
CA LEU A 355 -9.60 -8.13 7.78
C LEU A 355 -10.72 -8.27 6.73
N LYS A 356 -11.72 -9.11 6.99
CA LYS A 356 -12.83 -9.38 6.04
C LYS A 356 -13.90 -8.30 6.02
N MET A 357 -14.11 -7.56 7.12
CA MET A 357 -15.24 -6.61 7.25
C MET A 357 -14.74 -5.18 7.53
N PHE A 358 -15.17 -4.22 6.70
CA PHE A 358 -14.95 -2.78 6.90
C PHE A 358 -16.27 -2.01 6.80
N PRO A 359 -16.71 -1.29 7.86
CA PRO A 359 -16.07 -1.08 9.18
C PRO A 359 -16.02 -2.36 10.05
N SER A 360 -15.17 -2.36 11.09
CA SER A 360 -15.03 -3.51 11.99
C SER A 360 -16.39 -3.88 12.62
N PRO A 361 -16.77 -5.17 12.62
CA PRO A 361 -18.04 -5.63 13.19
C PRO A 361 -18.11 -5.40 14.70
N ASP A 362 -19.32 -5.50 15.25
CA ASP A 362 -19.56 -5.27 16.68
C ASP A 362 -18.76 -6.30 17.51
N PRO A 363 -18.10 -5.91 18.63
CA PRO A 363 -17.27 -6.83 19.40
C PRO A 363 -18.02 -8.09 19.88
N GLU A 364 -19.33 -8.01 20.09
CA GLU A 364 -20.17 -9.15 20.45
C GLU A 364 -20.34 -10.17 19.31
N GLU A 365 -20.42 -9.68 18.07
CA GLU A 365 -20.48 -10.53 16.87
C GLU A 365 -19.14 -11.24 16.65
N ILE A 366 -18.02 -10.52 16.82
CA ILE A 366 -16.68 -11.11 16.77
C ILE A 366 -16.53 -12.18 17.85
N LEU A 367 -16.99 -11.91 19.07
CA LEU A 367 -16.91 -12.86 20.18
C LEU A 367 -17.72 -14.12 19.89
N LYS A 368 -18.93 -13.98 19.33
CA LYS A 368 -19.79 -15.12 18.95
C LYS A 368 -19.10 -16.01 17.92
N ASN A 369 -18.59 -15.40 16.84
CA ASN A 369 -17.92 -16.13 15.77
C ASN A 369 -16.60 -16.75 16.24
N THR A 370 -15.85 -16.05 17.10
CA THR A 370 -14.57 -16.58 17.65
C THR A 370 -14.82 -17.73 18.63
N LYS A 371 -15.91 -17.70 19.41
CA LYS A 371 -16.28 -18.79 20.33
C LYS A 371 -16.55 -20.12 19.62
N GLU A 372 -17.08 -20.10 18.40
CA GLU A 372 -17.24 -21.31 17.58
C GLU A 372 -15.89 -21.97 17.25
N HIS A 373 -14.81 -21.18 17.21
CA HIS A 373 -13.45 -21.63 16.91
C HIS A 373 -12.59 -21.87 18.17
N MET A 374 -13.04 -21.37 19.34
CA MET A 374 -12.40 -21.56 20.64
C MET A 374 -12.99 -22.78 21.34
N SER A 375 -12.43 -23.95 21.07
CA SER A 375 -12.81 -25.16 21.81
C SER A 375 -11.59 -25.90 22.32
N SER A 376 -11.00 -25.30 23.35
CA SER A 376 -10.00 -25.91 24.20
C SER A 376 -10.60 -26.07 25.62
N PRO A 377 -10.48 -27.24 26.27
CA PRO A 377 -11.00 -27.46 27.63
C PRO A 377 -10.12 -26.80 28.71
N ARG A 378 -9.50 -25.65 28.40
CA ARG A 378 -8.41 -25.07 29.18
C ARG A 378 -8.79 -23.78 29.88
N PRO A 379 -8.16 -23.45 31.02
CA PRO A 379 -8.47 -22.24 31.78
C PRO A 379 -8.42 -20.94 30.97
N TRP A 380 -7.50 -20.81 30.01
CA TRP A 380 -7.35 -19.60 29.21
C TRP A 380 -8.60 -19.26 28.40
N THR A 381 -9.43 -20.24 28.02
CA THR A 381 -10.66 -19.98 27.26
C THR A 381 -11.74 -19.32 28.11
N GLU A 382 -11.66 -19.41 29.44
CA GLU A 382 -12.53 -18.67 30.36
C GLU A 382 -12.08 -17.21 30.51
N THR A 383 -10.78 -16.96 30.43
CA THR A 383 -10.21 -15.61 30.56
C THR A 383 -10.18 -14.83 29.25
N PHE A 384 -10.08 -15.53 28.12
CA PHE A 384 -9.96 -14.92 26.80
C PHE A 384 -11.33 -14.52 26.26
N GLY A 385 -11.48 -13.27 25.83
CA GLY A 385 -12.76 -12.80 25.32
C GLY A 385 -12.74 -11.35 24.85
N LEU A 386 -13.60 -10.53 25.46
CA LEU A 386 -13.82 -9.14 25.04
C LEU A 386 -12.56 -8.25 25.14
N PRO A 387 -11.70 -8.36 26.19
CA PRO A 387 -10.50 -7.53 26.28
C PRO A 387 -9.54 -7.71 25.09
N GLU A 388 -9.30 -8.95 24.66
CA GLU A 388 -8.41 -9.25 23.53
C GLU A 388 -9.03 -8.81 22.20
N ILE A 389 -10.34 -8.94 22.04
CA ILE A 389 -11.07 -8.47 20.86
C ILE A 389 -10.99 -6.95 20.75
N LEU A 390 -11.27 -6.22 21.83
CA LEU A 390 -11.18 -4.76 21.87
C LEU A 390 -9.74 -4.30 21.59
N MET A 391 -8.75 -4.97 22.16
CA MET A 391 -7.34 -4.71 21.89
C MET A 391 -7.00 -4.89 20.40
N MET A 392 -7.48 -5.95 19.75
CA MET A 392 -7.25 -6.20 18.33
C MET A 392 -7.98 -5.20 17.42
N ILE A 393 -9.19 -4.78 17.77
CA ILE A 393 -9.94 -3.72 17.09
C ILE A 393 -9.18 -2.40 17.21
N GLU A 394 -8.75 -2.02 18.43
CA GLU A 394 -7.94 -0.83 18.66
C GLU A 394 -6.64 -0.87 17.85
N LEU A 395 -5.98 -2.02 17.79
CA LEU A 395 -4.77 -2.21 17.00
C LEU A 395 -5.03 -2.05 15.50
N GLN A 396 -6.14 -2.60 14.98
CA GLN A 396 -6.54 -2.43 13.59
C GLN A 396 -6.82 -0.96 13.24
N GLN A 397 -7.52 -0.25 14.12
CA GLN A 397 -7.82 1.17 13.94
C GLN A 397 -6.55 2.03 13.99
N ARG A 398 -5.60 1.69 14.87
CA ARG A 398 -4.33 2.41 15.03
C ARG A 398 -3.34 2.14 13.91
N ALA A 399 -3.18 0.87 13.53
CA ALA A 399 -2.15 0.41 12.61
C ALA A 399 -2.67 -0.75 11.74
N PRO A 400 -3.55 -0.47 10.75
CA PRO A 400 -4.20 -1.52 9.95
C PRO A 400 -3.19 -2.36 9.15
N MET A 401 -2.07 -1.74 8.74
CA MET A 401 -0.99 -2.45 8.06
C MET A 401 -0.29 -3.47 8.96
N LEU A 402 -0.32 -3.29 10.28
CA LEU A 402 0.33 -4.20 11.21
C LEU A 402 -0.34 -5.57 11.20
N LEU A 403 -1.68 -5.63 11.18
CA LEU A 403 -2.41 -6.88 11.01
C LEU A 403 -2.30 -7.48 9.59
N ARG A 404 -1.87 -6.69 8.59
CA ARG A 404 -1.68 -7.16 7.22
C ARG A 404 -0.27 -7.71 6.97
N THR A 405 0.76 -7.07 7.53
CA THR A 405 2.16 -7.38 7.21
C THR A 405 3.00 -7.80 8.41
N GLY A 406 2.66 -7.42 9.64
CA GLY A 406 3.47 -7.69 10.84
C GLY A 406 2.92 -8.80 11.74
N ILE A 407 1.61 -8.87 11.93
CA ILE A 407 0.91 -9.96 12.63
C ILE A 407 0.12 -10.71 11.58
N VAL A 408 0.64 -11.86 11.16
CA VAL A 408 0.09 -12.64 10.05
C VAL A 408 -0.32 -14.02 10.54
N ALA A 409 -1.36 -14.57 9.93
CA ALA A 409 -1.78 -15.96 10.15
C ALA A 409 -1.56 -16.75 8.85
N VAL A 410 -0.98 -17.94 8.98
CA VAL A 410 -0.72 -18.88 7.88
C VAL A 410 -1.63 -20.09 8.06
N ASP A 411 -2.39 -20.45 7.03
CA ASP A 411 -3.27 -21.62 7.05
C ASP A 411 -2.46 -22.91 6.84
N THR A 412 -2.31 -23.69 7.90
CA THR A 412 -1.48 -24.90 7.86
C THR A 412 -2.05 -26.06 7.06
N LEU A 413 -3.34 -26.02 6.70
CA LEU A 413 -3.99 -27.05 5.89
C LEU A 413 -3.89 -26.72 4.41
N ASN A 414 -4.30 -25.50 4.06
CA ASN A 414 -4.56 -25.10 2.68
C ASN A 414 -3.37 -24.40 2.01
N ASP A 415 -2.54 -23.67 2.75
CA ASP A 415 -1.43 -22.92 2.15
C ASP A 415 -0.34 -23.87 1.64
N SER A 416 0.23 -23.55 0.48
CA SER A 416 1.38 -24.26 -0.05
C SER A 416 2.66 -23.87 0.70
N SER A 417 3.71 -24.70 0.65
CA SER A 417 5.01 -24.37 1.27
C SER A 417 5.63 -23.08 0.71
N GLU A 418 5.31 -22.71 -0.53
CA GLU A 418 5.78 -21.48 -1.16
C GLU A 418 5.02 -20.26 -0.62
N ASP A 419 3.70 -20.36 -0.46
CA ASP A 419 2.86 -19.29 0.11
C ASP A 419 3.22 -19.02 1.58
N VAL A 420 3.47 -20.09 2.33
CA VAL A 420 3.98 -20.03 3.71
C VAL A 420 5.30 -19.27 3.73
N LEU A 421 6.26 -19.67 2.88
CA LEU A 421 7.59 -19.03 2.83
C LEU A 421 7.52 -17.56 2.41
N ALA A 422 6.64 -17.23 1.46
CA ALA A 422 6.39 -15.84 1.05
C ALA A 422 5.84 -15.00 2.21
N THR A 423 4.91 -15.56 2.98
CA THR A 423 4.31 -14.91 4.15
C THR A 423 5.34 -14.71 5.27
N LEU A 424 6.13 -15.73 5.59
CA LEU A 424 7.22 -15.64 6.57
C LEU A 424 8.25 -14.58 6.17
N THR A 425 8.66 -14.58 4.90
CA THR A 425 9.65 -13.63 4.37
C THR A 425 9.11 -12.20 4.43
N CYS A 426 7.84 -11.97 4.06
CA CYS A 426 7.22 -10.65 4.13
C CYS A 426 7.10 -10.15 5.58
N CYS A 427 6.69 -11.04 6.49
CA CYS A 427 6.52 -10.72 7.90
C CYS A 427 7.84 -10.35 8.57
N PHE A 428 8.91 -11.09 8.31
CA PHE A 428 10.21 -10.88 8.96
C PHE A 428 11.12 -9.88 8.24
N ALA A 429 10.85 -9.53 6.98
CA ALA A 429 11.50 -8.42 6.28
C ALA A 429 10.82 -7.06 6.56
N GLY A 430 9.57 -7.07 7.04
CA GLY A 430 8.82 -5.88 7.39
C GLY A 430 9.28 -5.29 8.73
N GLY A 431 9.69 -4.02 8.75
CA GLY A 431 9.98 -3.28 9.99
C GLY A 431 8.71 -2.90 10.76
N GLY A 432 8.01 -3.90 11.32
CA GLY A 432 6.80 -3.73 12.13
C GLY A 432 7.11 -3.13 13.51
N GLY A 433 6.31 -2.15 13.93
CA GLY A 433 6.36 -1.58 15.27
C GLY A 433 5.22 -0.59 15.40
N VAL A 434 4.48 -0.65 16.51
CA VAL A 434 3.26 0.13 16.74
C VAL A 434 3.58 1.62 16.84
N PRO A 435 2.99 2.48 15.99
CA PRO A 435 3.01 3.93 16.18
C PRO A 435 2.15 4.32 17.40
N GLU A 436 2.54 5.39 18.10
CA GLU A 436 1.89 5.84 19.34
C GLU A 436 0.36 6.10 19.20
N LEU A 437 -0.37 5.94 20.31
CA LEU A 437 -1.80 6.31 20.42
C LEU A 437 -2.02 7.73 19.86
N GLY A 438 -2.92 7.86 18.88
CA GLY A 438 -3.27 9.14 18.24
C GLY A 438 -2.37 9.55 17.05
N LEU A 439 -1.29 8.82 16.77
CA LEU A 439 -0.43 9.12 15.61
C LEU A 439 -1.12 8.83 14.27
N GLY A 440 -1.88 7.74 14.18
CA GLY A 440 -2.63 7.35 12.97
C GLY A 440 -3.74 8.34 12.62
N GLU A 441 -4.45 8.87 13.63
CA GLU A 441 -5.45 9.91 13.42
C GLU A 441 -4.81 11.23 12.97
N ALA A 442 -3.67 11.60 13.55
CA ALA A 442 -2.90 12.77 13.12
C ALA A 442 -2.37 12.62 11.68
N GLU A 443 -1.89 11.44 11.29
CA GLU A 443 -1.43 11.13 9.92
C GLU A 443 -2.57 11.26 8.90
N MET A 444 -3.73 10.68 9.21
CA MET A 444 -4.94 10.83 8.41
C MET A 444 -5.35 12.30 8.25
N ILE A 445 -5.40 13.06 9.35
CA ILE A 445 -5.80 14.48 9.31
C ILE A 445 -4.84 15.30 8.45
N CYS A 446 -3.53 15.03 8.51
CA CYS A 446 -2.54 15.68 7.65
C CYS A 446 -2.82 15.42 6.16
N ILE A 447 -3.08 14.17 5.78
CA ILE A 447 -3.36 13.77 4.39
C ILE A 447 -4.68 14.40 3.91
N LEU A 448 -5.73 14.35 4.72
CA LEU A 448 -7.02 14.97 4.38
C LEU A 448 -6.93 16.49 4.25
N THR A 449 -6.10 17.13 5.07
CA THR A 449 -5.81 18.57 4.96
C THR A 449 -5.08 18.89 3.65
N ALA A 450 -4.15 18.03 3.21
CA ALA A 450 -3.49 18.17 1.91
C ALA A 450 -4.49 18.01 0.75
N TRP A 451 -5.36 16.99 0.79
CA TRP A 451 -6.43 16.81 -0.19
C TRP A 451 -7.39 18.00 -0.26
N LYS A 452 -7.73 18.58 0.89
CA LYS A 452 -8.54 19.80 0.96
C LYS A 452 -7.88 20.98 0.24
N ARG A 453 -6.57 21.17 0.39
CA ARG A 453 -5.80 22.19 -0.34
C ARG A 453 -5.76 21.91 -1.84
N HIS A 454 -5.54 20.65 -2.23
CA HIS A 454 -5.60 20.21 -3.63
C HIS A 454 -6.94 20.58 -4.28
N ILE A 455 -8.06 20.17 -3.70
CA ILE A 455 -9.41 20.45 -4.24
C ILE A 455 -9.64 21.95 -4.36
N THR A 456 -9.27 22.71 -3.33
CA THR A 456 -9.44 24.18 -3.33
C THR A 456 -8.67 24.82 -4.49
N LEU A 457 -7.41 24.44 -4.73
CA LEU A 457 -6.63 24.94 -5.85
C LEU A 457 -7.21 24.49 -7.20
N TYR A 458 -7.68 23.25 -7.28
CA TYR A 458 -8.26 22.69 -8.51
C TYR A 458 -9.56 23.40 -8.92
N GLU A 459 -10.50 23.61 -7.99
CA GLU A 459 -11.75 24.32 -8.27
C GLU A 459 -11.48 25.74 -8.78
N ASN A 460 -10.50 26.42 -8.18
CA ASN A 460 -10.05 27.74 -8.62
C ASN A 460 -9.40 27.69 -10.00
N ALA A 461 -8.57 26.66 -10.28
CA ALA A 461 -8.02 26.46 -11.61
C ALA A 461 -9.15 26.32 -12.65
N CYS A 462 -10.14 25.46 -12.44
CA CYS A 462 -11.26 25.31 -13.37
C CYS A 462 -12.02 26.62 -13.64
N TYR A 463 -12.19 27.47 -12.62
CA TYR A 463 -12.77 28.79 -12.79
C TYR A 463 -11.89 29.70 -13.67
N PHE A 464 -10.60 29.81 -13.36
CA PHE A 464 -9.67 30.63 -14.13
C PHE A 464 -9.49 30.14 -15.56
N GLU A 465 -9.54 28.83 -15.80
CA GLU A 465 -9.51 28.24 -17.14
C GLU A 465 -10.66 28.77 -17.99
N ARG A 466 -11.90 28.68 -17.48
CA ARG A 466 -13.09 29.12 -18.21
C ARG A 466 -13.03 30.60 -18.54
N VAL A 467 -12.55 31.43 -17.61
CA VAL A 467 -12.39 32.87 -17.83
C VAL A 467 -11.31 33.16 -18.87
N ALA A 468 -10.16 32.46 -18.80
CA ALA A 468 -9.08 32.61 -19.76
C ALA A 468 -9.53 32.19 -21.17
N ASP A 469 -10.17 31.03 -21.29
CA ASP A 469 -10.68 30.50 -22.56
C ASP A 469 -11.73 31.44 -23.15
N PHE A 470 -12.68 31.92 -22.34
CA PHE A 470 -13.71 32.84 -22.80
C PHE A 470 -13.12 34.14 -23.37
N LEU A 471 -12.19 34.78 -22.64
CA LEU A 471 -11.54 36.01 -23.10
C LEU A 471 -10.74 35.79 -24.38
N GLN A 472 -10.00 34.67 -24.46
CA GLN A 472 -9.14 34.39 -25.60
C GLN A 472 -9.94 34.04 -26.86
N LEU A 473 -10.95 33.18 -26.73
CA LEU A 473 -11.82 32.81 -27.83
C LEU A 473 -12.62 34.01 -28.35
N THR A 474 -13.03 34.92 -27.45
CA THR A 474 -13.69 36.17 -27.85
C THR A 474 -12.76 37.07 -28.67
N LEU A 475 -11.48 37.18 -28.29
CA LEU A 475 -10.48 37.94 -29.06
C LEU A 475 -10.24 37.34 -30.44
N TYR A 476 -10.15 36.00 -30.55
CA TYR A 476 -10.01 35.32 -31.83
C TYR A 476 -11.24 35.48 -32.73
N LEU A 477 -12.44 35.43 -32.16
CA LEU A 477 -13.67 35.69 -32.91
C LEU A 477 -13.68 37.13 -33.43
N LEU A 478 -13.34 38.08 -32.54
CA LEU A 478 -13.32 39.50 -32.87
C LEU A 478 -12.29 39.83 -33.96
N SER A 479 -11.14 39.15 -33.99
CA SER A 479 -10.16 39.35 -35.07
C SER A 479 -10.72 38.93 -36.44
N VAL A 480 -11.40 37.78 -36.53
CA VAL A 480 -12.00 37.33 -37.80
C VAL A 480 -13.14 38.26 -38.24
N VAL A 481 -14.02 38.64 -37.31
CA VAL A 481 -15.14 39.55 -37.58
C VAL A 481 -14.64 40.92 -38.04
N THR A 482 -13.59 41.44 -37.40
CA THR A 482 -12.98 42.72 -37.80
C THR A 482 -12.40 42.63 -39.20
N THR A 483 -11.68 41.55 -39.55
CA THR A 483 -11.16 41.35 -40.91
C THR A 483 -12.28 41.25 -41.94
N PHE A 484 -13.37 40.55 -41.62
CA PHE A 484 -14.53 40.42 -42.49
C PHE A 484 -15.18 41.78 -42.78
N ILE A 485 -15.44 42.58 -41.73
CA ILE A 485 -16.04 43.91 -41.88
C ILE A 485 -15.12 44.85 -42.67
N THR A 486 -13.81 44.79 -42.45
CA THR A 486 -12.83 45.57 -43.22
C THR A 486 -12.88 45.25 -44.71
N VAL A 487 -12.99 43.96 -45.07
CA VAL A 487 -13.13 43.55 -46.49
C VAL A 487 -14.44 44.03 -47.09
N VAL A 488 -15.56 43.87 -46.38
CA VAL A 488 -16.89 44.32 -46.86
C VAL A 488 -16.92 45.85 -47.04
N TYR A 489 -16.34 46.59 -46.10
CA TYR A 489 -16.21 48.05 -46.21
C TYR A 489 -15.36 48.44 -47.42
N ALA A 490 -14.22 47.80 -47.65
CA ALA A 490 -13.38 48.05 -48.81
C ALA A 490 -14.11 47.80 -50.14
N LEU A 491 -14.96 46.77 -50.20
CA LEU A 491 -15.81 46.49 -51.36
C LEU A 491 -16.87 47.58 -51.58
N ALA A 492 -17.56 48.02 -50.51
CA ALA A 492 -18.57 49.05 -50.59
C ALA A 492 -17.98 50.40 -51.06
N VAL A 493 -16.80 50.76 -50.57
CA VAL A 493 -16.09 51.99 -51.01
C VAL A 493 -15.64 51.87 -52.47
N ALA A 494 -15.17 50.69 -52.90
CA ALA A 494 -14.76 50.48 -54.29
C ALA A 494 -15.94 50.61 -55.28
N GLU A 495 -17.15 50.16 -54.90
CA GLU A 495 -18.37 50.36 -55.70
C GLU A 495 -18.76 51.85 -55.78
N GLU A 496 -18.62 52.61 -54.69
CA GLU A 496 -18.83 54.07 -54.68
C GLU A 496 -17.83 54.81 -55.57
N GLU A 497 -16.53 54.45 -55.52
CA GLU A 497 -15.52 55.06 -56.40
C GLU A 497 -15.75 54.72 -57.87
N GLN A 498 -16.16 53.49 -58.20
CA GLN A 498 -16.48 53.11 -59.58
C GLN A 498 -17.71 53.85 -60.11
N THR A 499 -18.77 53.99 -59.32
CA THR A 499 -19.97 54.73 -59.73
C THR A 499 -19.70 56.23 -59.88
N ALA A 500 -18.89 56.81 -58.99
CA ALA A 500 -18.42 58.20 -59.10
C ALA A 500 -17.52 58.42 -60.33
N ALA A 501 -16.59 57.49 -60.60
CA ALA A 501 -15.73 57.54 -61.79
C ALA A 501 -16.51 57.38 -63.09
N LEU A 502 -17.54 56.52 -63.14
CA LEU A 502 -18.42 56.36 -64.30
C LEU A 502 -19.26 57.63 -64.55
N ALA A 503 -19.74 58.28 -63.50
CA ALA A 503 -20.44 59.57 -63.58
C ALA A 503 -19.52 60.70 -64.08
N ALA A 504 -18.27 60.73 -63.63
CA ALA A 504 -17.26 61.68 -64.11
C ALA A 504 -16.88 61.44 -65.59
N ALA A 505 -16.72 60.18 -66.00
CA ALA A 505 -16.45 59.80 -67.39
C ALA A 505 -17.63 60.13 -68.32
N ALA A 506 -18.88 59.96 -67.87
CA ALA A 506 -20.07 60.37 -68.60
C ALA A 506 -20.21 61.90 -68.73
N GLY A 507 -19.59 62.68 -67.83
CA GLY A 507 -19.56 64.14 -67.84
C GLY A 507 -18.51 64.78 -68.76
N LEU A 508 -17.52 64.02 -69.25
CA LEU A 508 -16.37 64.53 -70.03
C LEU A 508 -16.46 64.33 -71.55
N VAL A 509 -17.58 63.82 -72.08
CA VAL A 509 -17.73 63.52 -73.52
C VAL A 509 -18.34 64.72 -74.29
N PRO A 510 -17.72 65.21 -75.39
CA PRO A 510 -18.29 66.27 -76.22
C PRO A 510 -19.65 65.87 -76.81
N ALA A 511 -20.58 66.83 -76.88
CA ALA A 511 -22.02 66.66 -77.15
C ALA A 511 -22.40 65.80 -78.39
N GLY A 512 -21.48 65.55 -79.32
CA GLY A 512 -21.72 64.75 -80.54
C GLY A 512 -21.81 63.22 -80.32
N VAL A 513 -21.15 62.66 -79.31
CA VAL A 513 -21.15 61.20 -79.06
C VAL A 513 -22.28 60.77 -78.10
N ARG A 514 -22.92 61.75 -77.44
CA ARG A 514 -24.05 61.56 -76.51
C ARG A 514 -25.26 60.87 -77.16
N ARG A 515 -25.40 60.91 -78.50
CA ARG A 515 -26.47 60.21 -79.25
C ARG A 515 -26.21 58.73 -79.51
N LEU A 516 -24.96 58.27 -79.46
CA LEU A 516 -24.61 56.86 -79.75
C LEU A 516 -24.62 55.99 -78.49
N ALA A 517 -24.26 56.54 -77.34
CA ALA A 517 -24.37 55.82 -76.06
C ALA A 517 -25.82 55.72 -75.55
N MET A 518 -26.71 56.61 -76.00
CA MET A 518 -28.13 56.61 -75.62
C MET A 518 -29.02 55.75 -76.54
N SER A 519 -28.46 55.05 -77.54
CA SER A 519 -29.21 54.11 -78.39
C SER A 519 -29.21 52.68 -77.83
N THR A 520 -28.19 52.29 -77.04
CA THR A 520 -28.13 50.99 -76.36
C THR A 520 -28.91 50.94 -75.05
N LEU A 521 -29.21 52.10 -74.45
CA LEU A 521 -29.97 52.22 -73.20
C LEU A 521 -31.48 52.43 -73.39
N SER A 522 -31.96 52.59 -74.64
CA SER A 522 -33.40 52.85 -74.91
C SER A 522 -34.30 51.61 -74.94
N ALA A 523 -33.81 50.43 -74.54
CA ALA A 523 -34.61 49.20 -74.61
C ALA A 523 -35.53 48.95 -73.40
N ARG A 524 -35.62 49.82 -72.38
CA ARG A 524 -36.40 49.48 -71.18
C ARG A 524 -37.30 50.51 -70.53
N ILE A 525 -37.44 51.74 -71.02
CA ILE A 525 -38.43 52.67 -70.45
C ILE A 525 -39.21 53.35 -71.56
N LEU A 526 -40.14 52.58 -72.13
CA LEU A 526 -41.32 53.09 -72.80
C LEU A 526 -42.34 53.45 -71.72
N GLN A 527 -42.66 54.73 -71.57
CA GLN A 527 -44.04 55.29 -71.62
C GLN A 527 -44.14 56.64 -70.86
N SER A 528 -44.59 57.64 -71.64
CA SER A 528 -45.40 58.82 -71.28
C SER A 528 -44.92 59.76 -70.17
N ASP A 529 -45.14 61.06 -70.26
CA ASP A 529 -45.31 62.02 -71.34
C ASP A 529 -45.25 63.38 -70.64
N SER A 530 -44.84 64.39 -71.40
CA SER A 530 -45.23 65.80 -71.24
C SER A 530 -44.75 66.63 -70.03
N ASN A 531 -43.99 67.66 -70.42
CA ASN A 531 -44.18 69.09 -70.09
C ASN A 531 -43.32 69.77 -69.01
N VAL A 532 -42.36 70.57 -69.54
CA VAL A 532 -42.23 72.04 -69.38
C VAL A 532 -41.05 72.59 -68.54
N THR A 533 -40.23 73.36 -69.29
CA THR A 533 -39.38 74.53 -68.99
C THR A 533 -37.97 74.42 -68.39
N GLU A 534 -37.06 75.11 -69.10
CA GLU A 534 -35.68 75.49 -68.79
C GLU A 534 -35.56 76.33 -67.50
N VAL A 535 -34.50 76.11 -66.71
CA VAL A 535 -33.66 77.16 -66.08
C VAL A 535 -32.22 76.63 -65.89
N ALA A 536 -31.25 77.50 -66.14
CA ALA A 536 -29.79 77.30 -66.02
C ALA A 536 -29.28 77.26 -64.54
N PRO A 537 -27.97 77.09 -64.28
CA PRO A 537 -27.41 76.36 -63.13
C PRO A 537 -27.37 77.14 -61.80
N ILE A 538 -27.49 76.42 -60.68
CA ILE A 538 -27.14 76.90 -59.34
C ILE A 538 -26.36 75.80 -58.62
N VAL A 539 -25.09 76.09 -58.30
CA VAL A 539 -24.37 75.43 -57.21
C VAL A 539 -24.84 76.07 -55.91
N ALA A 540 -25.40 75.27 -55.00
CA ALA A 540 -25.14 75.23 -53.55
C ALA A 540 -26.20 74.33 -52.87
N PRO A 541 -26.13 74.08 -51.56
CA PRO A 541 -25.65 72.84 -50.97
C PRO A 541 -26.79 72.05 -50.31
N GLY A 542 -26.61 70.74 -50.16
CA GLY A 542 -27.55 69.92 -49.40
C GLY A 542 -28.56 69.21 -50.29
N GLU A 543 -28.17 68.02 -50.70
CA GLU A 543 -29.05 66.88 -50.51
C GLU A 543 -28.18 65.80 -49.86
N GLU A 544 -28.34 65.66 -48.55
CA GLU A 544 -27.91 64.48 -47.79
C GLU A 544 -28.68 63.28 -48.39
N GLY A 545 -28.11 62.75 -49.47
CA GLY A 545 -28.66 61.58 -50.14
C GLY A 545 -28.69 60.43 -49.16
N LEU A 546 -29.85 59.77 -49.11
CA LEU A 546 -30.20 58.49 -48.48
C LEU A 546 -29.13 57.38 -48.62
N TYR A 547 -28.12 57.58 -49.47
CA TYR A 547 -26.96 56.73 -49.72
C TYR A 547 -25.81 56.89 -48.71
N ALA A 548 -25.71 58.02 -47.97
CA ALA A 548 -24.70 58.21 -46.91
C ALA A 548 -24.99 57.39 -45.62
N GLY A 549 -26.21 56.86 -45.48
CA GLY A 549 -26.63 56.09 -44.30
C GLY A 549 -26.05 54.67 -44.24
N LEU A 550 -25.78 54.04 -45.39
CA LEU A 550 -25.20 52.69 -45.42
C LEU A 550 -23.72 52.69 -45.08
N THR A 551 -22.94 53.64 -45.61
CA THR A 551 -21.49 53.76 -45.34
C THR A 551 -21.18 54.29 -43.93
N GLY A 552 -22.07 55.10 -43.34
CA GLY A 552 -21.95 55.57 -41.96
C GLY A 552 -21.93 54.45 -40.93
N GLY A 553 -22.78 53.42 -41.08
CA GLY A 553 -22.85 52.29 -40.15
C GLY A 553 -21.58 51.43 -40.12
N TYR A 554 -20.96 51.20 -41.28
CA TYR A 554 -19.70 50.46 -41.39
C TYR A 554 -18.51 51.26 -40.83
N SER A 555 -18.51 52.58 -40.97
CA SER A 555 -17.45 53.44 -40.43
C SER A 555 -17.37 53.40 -38.90
N PHE A 556 -18.51 53.48 -38.19
CA PHE A 556 -18.53 53.38 -36.72
C PHE A 556 -18.11 51.99 -36.22
N THR A 557 -18.51 50.91 -36.90
CA THR A 557 -18.17 49.54 -36.48
C THR A 557 -16.67 49.23 -36.66
N MET A 558 -16.00 49.78 -37.68
CA MET A 558 -14.55 49.65 -37.86
C MET A 558 -13.73 50.30 -36.74
N ILE A 559 -14.28 51.30 -36.04
CA ILE A 559 -13.62 51.97 -34.91
C ILE A 559 -13.93 51.23 -33.60
N ILE A 560 -15.18 50.85 -33.39
CA ILE A 560 -15.64 50.24 -32.12
C ILE A 560 -15.05 48.85 -31.91
N LEU A 561 -14.97 48.00 -32.94
CA LEU A 561 -14.48 46.62 -32.77
C LEU A 561 -13.01 46.54 -32.31
N PRO A 562 -12.06 47.29 -32.89
CA PRO A 562 -10.70 47.38 -32.35
C PRO A 562 -10.64 47.98 -30.94
N MET A 563 -11.51 48.94 -30.58
CA MET A 563 -11.59 49.47 -29.21
C MET A 563 -12.06 48.40 -28.22
N VAL A 564 -13.04 47.58 -28.58
CA VAL A 564 -13.48 46.45 -27.75
C VAL A 564 -12.37 45.40 -27.64
N ALA A 565 -11.66 45.10 -28.74
CA ALA A 565 -10.54 44.15 -28.75
C ALA A 565 -9.42 44.60 -27.81
N THR A 566 -9.05 45.87 -27.86
CA THR A 566 -8.02 46.47 -27.00
C THR A 566 -8.45 46.50 -25.54
N LEU A 567 -9.72 46.78 -25.25
CA LEU A 567 -10.27 46.71 -23.89
C LEU A 567 -10.20 45.28 -23.33
N ILE A 568 -10.68 44.28 -24.09
CA ILE A 568 -10.63 42.86 -23.67
C ILE A 568 -9.17 42.40 -23.51
N GLY A 569 -8.27 42.82 -24.41
CA GLY A 569 -6.84 42.56 -24.31
C GLY A 569 -6.21 43.16 -23.05
N THR A 570 -6.62 44.37 -22.67
CA THR A 570 -6.19 45.03 -21.44
C THR A 570 -6.71 44.30 -20.20
N ILE A 571 -7.97 43.87 -20.20
CA ILE A 571 -8.57 43.06 -19.13
C ILE A 571 -7.80 41.74 -18.98
N ARG A 572 -7.52 41.04 -20.09
CA ARG A 572 -6.72 39.80 -20.09
C ARG A 572 -5.34 40.03 -19.49
N SER A 573 -4.63 41.08 -19.91
CA SER A 573 -3.27 41.40 -19.46
C SER A 573 -3.21 41.78 -17.97
N LYS A 574 -4.25 42.45 -17.45
CA LYS A 574 -4.34 42.84 -16.04
C LYS A 574 -4.81 41.70 -15.13
N LEU A 575 -5.84 40.94 -15.54
CA LEU A 575 -6.40 39.87 -14.71
C LEU A 575 -5.53 38.60 -14.73
N ARG A 576 -4.72 38.40 -15.78
CA ARG A 576 -3.80 37.25 -15.93
C ARG A 576 -4.45 35.90 -15.59
N PRO A 577 -5.65 35.60 -16.13
CA PRO A 577 -6.37 34.39 -15.74
C PRO A 577 -5.64 33.12 -16.19
N ARG A 578 -4.83 33.20 -17.26
CA ARG A 578 -4.07 32.07 -17.79
C ARG A 578 -2.94 31.66 -16.85
N GLU A 579 -2.17 32.63 -16.37
CA GLU A 579 -1.07 32.41 -15.44
C GLU A 579 -1.57 31.89 -14.09
N LYS A 580 -2.68 32.46 -13.59
CA LYS A 580 -3.35 31.98 -12.37
C LYS A 580 -3.87 30.55 -12.48
N TRP A 581 -4.51 30.21 -13.62
CA TRP A 581 -4.94 28.84 -13.91
C TRP A 581 -3.74 27.88 -13.90
N ALA A 582 -2.67 28.24 -14.59
CA ALA A 582 -1.48 27.42 -14.74
C ALA A 582 -0.82 27.12 -13.39
N ALA A 583 -0.63 28.14 -12.56
CA ALA A 583 -0.06 28.01 -11.22
C ALA A 583 -0.93 27.17 -10.29
N CYS A 584 -2.26 27.39 -10.28
CA CYS A 584 -3.18 26.62 -9.43
C CYS A 584 -3.24 25.15 -9.84
N LEU A 585 -3.29 24.86 -11.15
CA LEU A 585 -3.37 23.48 -11.64
C LEU A 585 -2.07 22.71 -11.39
N MET A 586 -0.91 23.33 -11.59
CA MET A 586 0.39 22.70 -11.31
C MET A 586 0.51 22.37 -9.82
N ALA A 587 0.29 23.35 -8.94
CA ALA A 587 0.38 23.15 -7.50
C ALA A 587 -0.63 22.14 -6.96
N ALA A 588 -1.84 22.08 -7.51
CA ALA A 588 -2.79 21.04 -7.16
C ALA A 588 -2.21 19.63 -7.44
N ASN A 589 -1.59 19.43 -8.61
CA ASN A 589 -0.98 18.14 -8.95
C ASN A 589 0.31 17.87 -8.16
N GLN A 590 1.11 18.88 -7.85
CA GLN A 590 2.26 18.73 -6.95
C GLN A 590 1.83 18.26 -5.56
N ILE A 591 0.76 18.84 -4.98
CA ILE A 591 0.23 18.37 -3.69
C ILE A 591 -0.26 16.92 -3.78
N ALA A 592 -0.97 16.55 -4.85
CA ALA A 592 -1.41 15.18 -5.05
C ALA A 592 -0.24 14.20 -5.16
N ALA A 593 0.81 14.55 -5.91
CA ALA A 593 2.04 13.77 -5.97
C ALA A 593 2.66 13.59 -4.57
N GLN A 594 2.78 14.66 -3.77
CA GLN A 594 3.29 14.57 -2.41
C GLN A 594 2.46 13.65 -1.52
N ILE A 595 1.13 13.62 -1.69
CA ILE A 595 0.27 12.67 -0.96
C ILE A 595 0.66 11.22 -1.29
N TYR A 596 0.86 10.88 -2.56
CA TYR A 596 1.23 9.51 -2.94
C TYR A 596 2.69 9.16 -2.57
N TYR A 597 3.63 10.08 -2.68
CA TYR A 597 5.00 9.89 -2.15
C TYR A 597 4.98 9.61 -0.64
N TYR A 598 4.17 10.34 0.13
CA TYR A 598 4.04 10.16 1.57
C TYR A 598 3.37 8.83 1.93
N ARG A 599 2.24 8.49 1.27
CA ARG A 599 1.51 7.23 1.47
C ARG A 599 2.32 5.97 1.12
N MET A 600 3.26 6.10 0.19
CA MET A 600 4.15 5.02 -0.25
C MET A 600 5.47 4.97 0.52
N ARG A 601 5.71 5.91 1.45
CA ARG A 601 6.98 6.08 2.19
C ARG A 601 8.20 6.16 1.27
N ALA A 602 8.04 6.93 0.19
CA ALA A 602 9.06 7.09 -0.83
C ALA A 602 10.10 8.14 -0.44
N ALA A 603 11.32 7.99 -0.99
CA ALA A 603 12.48 8.80 -0.61
C ALA A 603 12.46 10.25 -1.14
N TRP A 604 11.53 10.62 -2.03
CA TRP A 604 11.39 11.98 -2.58
C TRP A 604 10.58 12.89 -1.62
N PRO A 605 10.87 14.21 -1.48
CA PRO A 605 11.70 15.10 -2.31
C PRO A 605 13.17 15.26 -1.93
N THR A 606 13.66 14.54 -0.92
CA THR A 606 15.08 14.55 -0.50
C THR A 606 15.77 13.24 -0.91
N SER A 607 16.98 12.94 -0.43
CA SER A 607 17.60 11.61 -0.59
C SER A 607 16.96 10.54 0.30
N VAL A 608 16.30 10.97 1.37
CA VAL A 608 15.61 10.11 2.35
C VAL A 608 14.10 10.40 2.42
N GLY A 609 13.68 11.66 2.20
CA GLY A 609 12.27 12.05 2.05
C GLY A 609 11.36 11.53 3.14
N TYR A 610 10.38 10.71 2.74
CA TYR A 610 9.38 10.11 3.63
C TYR A 610 9.71 8.66 4.03
N ASP A 611 10.87 8.14 3.64
CA ASP A 611 11.31 6.77 3.94
C ASP A 611 11.78 6.69 5.40
N THR A 612 10.96 6.03 6.22
CA THR A 612 11.23 5.79 7.64
C THR A 612 12.04 4.53 7.90
N ALA A 613 12.20 3.65 6.89
CA ALA A 613 13.00 2.44 6.97
C ALA A 613 14.50 2.72 6.74
N ALA A 614 14.83 3.77 5.98
CA ALA A 614 16.21 4.18 5.78
C ALA A 614 16.95 4.49 7.11
N PRO A 615 18.24 4.14 7.23
CA PRO A 615 19.08 4.60 8.34
C PRO A 615 19.14 6.13 8.34
N GLN A 616 18.83 6.77 9.48
CA GLN A 616 18.88 8.22 9.62
C GLN A 616 19.63 8.58 10.90
N THR A 617 20.49 9.58 10.82
CA THR A 617 21.22 10.14 11.97
C THR A 617 20.92 11.63 12.13
N GLU A 618 20.93 12.12 13.36
CA GLU A 618 20.75 13.55 13.70
C GLU A 618 21.96 14.04 14.49
N ILE A 619 22.46 15.23 14.14
CA ILE A 619 23.53 15.89 14.89
C ILE A 619 22.87 16.64 16.04
N VAL A 620 23.00 16.11 17.26
CA VAL A 620 22.47 16.75 18.47
C VAL A 620 23.43 17.86 18.89
N PRO A 621 22.95 19.10 19.13
CA PRO A 621 23.83 20.19 19.54
C PRO A 621 24.52 19.85 20.87
N GLY A 622 25.85 19.68 20.83
CA GLY A 622 26.69 19.28 21.97
C GLY A 622 27.34 17.91 21.86
N GLN A 623 27.03 17.11 20.83
CA GLN A 623 27.73 15.87 20.49
C GLN A 623 28.35 15.97 19.09
N GLU A 624 29.62 15.57 18.94
CA GLU A 624 30.35 15.61 17.65
C GLU A 624 29.92 14.47 16.72
N ASP A 625 29.47 13.34 17.27
CA ASP A 625 29.07 12.17 16.50
C ASP A 625 27.56 12.15 16.18
N PRO A 626 27.17 11.83 14.93
CA PRO A 626 25.78 11.78 14.53
C PRO A 626 25.07 10.56 15.14
N VAL A 627 24.02 10.81 15.92
CA VAL A 627 23.31 9.76 16.68
C VAL A 627 22.20 9.14 15.82
N PRO A 628 22.03 7.80 15.79
CA PRO A 628 20.92 7.17 15.08
C PRO A 628 19.57 7.60 15.66
N ILE A 629 18.66 8.00 14.76
CA ILE A 629 17.34 8.51 15.11
C ILE A 629 16.41 7.33 15.44
N SER A 630 15.65 7.42 16.54
CA SER A 630 14.62 6.44 16.87
C SER A 630 13.53 6.38 15.79
N LYS A 631 12.92 5.20 15.59
CA LYS A 631 11.83 5.02 14.59
C LYS A 631 10.72 6.07 14.75
N MET A 632 10.33 6.35 15.98
CA MET A 632 9.36 7.39 16.36
C MET A 632 9.74 8.78 15.81
N ARG A 633 10.99 9.20 16.03
CA ARG A 633 11.47 10.52 15.61
C ARG A 633 11.57 10.61 14.08
N LYS A 634 11.85 9.49 13.39
CA LYS A 634 11.79 9.42 11.91
C LYS A 634 10.36 9.64 11.38
N GLU A 635 9.35 9.03 12.00
CA GLU A 635 7.94 9.18 11.59
C GLU A 635 7.44 10.62 11.76
N ILE A 636 7.77 11.25 12.90
CA ILE A 636 7.44 12.66 13.15
C ILE A 636 8.10 13.57 12.11
N LYS A 637 9.41 13.37 11.85
CA LYS A 637 10.17 14.14 10.86
C LYS A 637 9.61 14.00 9.45
N ALA A 638 9.21 12.80 9.03
CA ALA A 638 8.57 12.57 7.74
C ALA A 638 7.24 13.34 7.63
N ARG A 639 6.43 13.38 8.70
CA ARG A 639 5.17 14.13 8.73
C ARG A 639 5.40 15.64 8.70
N GLU A 640 6.36 16.15 9.47
CA GLU A 640 6.75 17.57 9.46
C GLU A 640 7.22 18.01 8.07
N LEU A 641 8.05 17.19 7.43
CA LEU A 641 8.49 17.43 6.05
C LEU A 641 7.31 17.45 5.08
N PHE A 642 6.37 16.51 5.19
CA PHE A 642 5.19 16.45 4.32
C PHE A 642 4.31 17.70 4.48
N VAL A 643 3.95 18.04 5.72
CA VAL A 643 3.12 19.21 6.02
C VAL A 643 3.82 20.50 5.60
N GLY A 644 5.12 20.63 5.84
CA GLY A 644 5.95 21.76 5.42
C GLY A 644 5.98 21.91 3.90
N THR A 645 6.21 20.82 3.16
CA THR A 645 6.25 20.82 1.70
C THR A 645 4.90 21.22 1.10
N CYS A 646 3.80 20.62 1.57
CA CYS A 646 2.45 21.00 1.12
C CYS A 646 2.07 22.44 1.51
N ALA A 647 2.60 22.97 2.61
CA ALA A 647 2.39 24.36 3.01
C ALA A 647 3.16 25.34 2.13
N GLU A 648 4.42 25.03 1.81
CA GLU A 648 5.22 25.86 0.90
C GLU A 648 4.65 25.88 -0.52
N ILE A 649 4.26 24.74 -1.09
CA ILE A 649 3.58 24.71 -2.42
C ILE A 649 2.36 25.65 -2.43
N TYR A 650 1.50 25.53 -1.41
CA TYR A 650 0.29 26.35 -1.30
C TYR A 650 0.60 27.84 -1.13
N LYS A 651 1.60 28.16 -0.30
CA LYS A 651 2.06 29.52 -0.02
C LYS A 651 2.70 30.16 -1.26
N THR A 652 3.48 29.41 -2.04
CA THR A 652 4.10 29.90 -3.28
C THR A 652 3.03 30.36 -4.26
N VAL A 653 1.97 29.59 -4.52
CA VAL A 653 0.91 29.99 -5.46
C VAL A 653 0.15 31.23 -4.99
N ILE A 654 -0.16 31.31 -3.70
CA ILE A 654 -0.85 32.47 -3.13
C ILE A 654 0.00 33.72 -3.24
N SER A 655 1.28 33.62 -2.91
CA SER A 655 2.20 34.77 -2.91
C SER A 655 2.66 35.18 -4.31
N SER A 656 2.78 34.25 -5.26
CA SER A 656 3.34 34.52 -6.59
C SER A 656 2.32 35.04 -7.60
N GLU A 657 1.21 34.32 -7.84
CA GLU A 657 0.30 34.60 -8.97
C GLU A 657 -1.08 35.09 -8.54
N ILE A 658 -1.59 34.62 -7.40
CA ILE A 658 -2.91 35.03 -6.92
C ILE A 658 -2.86 36.46 -6.36
N SER A 659 -1.82 36.79 -5.58
CA SER A 659 -1.59 38.13 -5.01
C SER A 659 -1.55 39.26 -6.04
N LYS A 660 -1.13 38.96 -7.28
CA LYS A 660 -0.96 39.94 -8.38
C LYS A 660 -2.29 40.42 -9.00
N GLY A 661 -3.45 40.02 -8.48
CA GLY A 661 -4.73 40.61 -8.90
C GLY A 661 -5.97 39.78 -8.61
N GLY A 662 -6.05 39.06 -7.49
CA GLY A 662 -7.24 38.30 -7.09
C GLY A 662 -7.13 37.65 -5.72
N SER A 663 -8.14 36.87 -5.36
CA SER A 663 -8.18 36.03 -4.15
C SER A 663 -8.71 34.64 -4.52
N LEU A 664 -8.32 33.61 -3.75
CA LEU A 664 -8.91 32.28 -3.91
C LEU A 664 -10.38 32.29 -3.50
N HIS A 665 -11.22 31.62 -4.30
CA HIS A 665 -12.58 31.33 -3.94
C HIS A 665 -12.64 30.04 -3.10
N MET A 666 -13.20 30.12 -1.90
CA MET A 666 -13.36 28.98 -1.00
C MET A 666 -14.68 28.25 -1.30
N GLY A 667 -14.59 27.16 -2.07
CA GLY A 667 -15.73 26.31 -2.45
C GLY A 667 -16.33 25.51 -1.29
N ARG A 668 -17.40 24.76 -1.55
CA ARG A 668 -18.16 24.03 -0.51
C ARG A 668 -17.28 23.02 0.25
N MET A 669 -16.36 22.35 -0.45
CA MET A 669 -15.43 21.37 0.12
C MET A 669 -14.41 21.99 1.07
N SER A 670 -14.03 23.24 0.85
CA SER A 670 -13.11 23.97 1.74
C SER A 670 -13.76 24.31 3.11
N ARG A 671 -15.09 24.22 3.23
CA ARG A 671 -15.83 24.59 4.45
C ARG A 671 -15.96 23.45 5.47
N TYR A 672 -15.85 22.19 5.05
CA TYR A 672 -15.93 21.05 5.96
C TYR A 672 -14.74 21.00 6.93
N GLN A 673 -15.02 20.71 8.19
CA GLN A 673 -14.00 20.54 9.23
C GLN A 673 -13.59 19.06 9.29
N VAL A 674 -12.39 18.77 8.79
CA VAL A 674 -11.82 17.41 8.69
C VAL A 674 -11.64 16.74 10.07
N GLN A 675 -11.66 17.52 11.16
CA GLN A 675 -11.53 17.04 12.53
C GLN A 675 -12.82 16.41 13.08
N THR A 676 -13.99 16.79 12.54
CA THR A 676 -15.28 16.27 13.00
C THR A 676 -15.65 15.04 12.19
N GLU A 677 -16.00 13.93 12.84
CA GLU A 677 -16.27 12.65 12.17
C GLU A 677 -17.39 12.72 11.13
N ALA A 678 -18.49 13.44 11.42
CA ALA A 678 -19.60 13.64 10.48
C ALA A 678 -19.16 14.38 9.21
N ASP A 679 -18.43 15.49 9.34
CA ASP A 679 -17.90 16.26 8.21
C ASP A 679 -16.84 15.47 7.43
N ARG A 680 -16.04 14.65 8.11
CA ARG A 680 -15.02 13.78 7.51
C ARG A 680 -15.64 12.78 6.54
N THR A 681 -16.73 12.10 6.92
CA THR A 681 -17.39 11.12 6.04
C THR A 681 -17.93 11.75 4.76
N ILE A 682 -18.60 12.90 4.87
CA ILE A 682 -19.12 13.65 3.73
C ILE A 682 -17.98 14.11 2.82
N PHE A 683 -16.90 14.64 3.41
CA PHE A 683 -15.72 15.07 2.66
C PHE A 683 -15.08 13.90 1.90
N MET A 684 -14.99 12.72 2.52
CA MET A 684 -14.43 11.52 1.90
C MET A 684 -15.23 11.03 0.69
N ASP A 685 -16.57 11.04 0.78
CA ASP A 685 -17.41 10.63 -0.35
C ASP A 685 -17.24 11.57 -1.55
N HIS A 686 -17.18 12.88 -1.30
CA HIS A 686 -16.91 13.86 -2.34
C HIS A 686 -15.47 13.76 -2.88
N LEU A 687 -14.48 13.48 -2.03
CA LEU A 687 -13.09 13.28 -2.43
C LEU A 687 -12.96 12.08 -3.37
N ARG A 688 -13.63 10.96 -3.07
CA ARG A 688 -13.65 9.77 -3.94
C ARG A 688 -14.21 10.12 -5.32
N VAL A 689 -15.34 10.82 -5.38
CA VAL A 689 -15.92 11.26 -6.66
C VAL A 689 -14.95 12.17 -7.42
N HIS A 690 -14.30 13.11 -6.74
CA HIS A 690 -13.31 14.01 -7.34
C HIS A 690 -12.12 13.23 -7.93
N VAL A 691 -11.53 12.30 -7.18
CA VAL A 691 -10.39 11.49 -7.64
C VAL A 691 -10.79 10.60 -8.82
N ASP A 692 -11.94 9.93 -8.74
CA ASP A 692 -12.45 9.08 -9.81
C ASP A 692 -12.71 9.86 -11.11
N GLU A 693 -13.34 11.03 -11.01
CA GLU A 693 -13.64 11.85 -12.20
C GLU A 693 -12.38 12.50 -12.78
N PHE A 694 -11.51 13.05 -11.92
CA PHE A 694 -10.37 13.84 -12.36
C PHE A 694 -9.16 12.99 -12.75
N TYR A 695 -8.72 12.07 -11.90
CA TYR A 695 -7.52 11.26 -12.13
C TYR A 695 -7.80 9.99 -12.92
N TYR A 696 -9.01 9.44 -12.86
CA TYR A 696 -9.33 8.16 -13.51
C TYR A 696 -10.36 8.29 -14.67
N GLY A 697 -11.01 9.44 -14.81
CA GLY A 697 -12.02 9.67 -15.86
C GLY A 697 -13.27 8.79 -15.71
N ILE A 698 -13.54 8.29 -14.51
CA ILE A 698 -14.71 7.47 -14.18
C ILE A 698 -15.81 8.40 -13.66
N ARG A 699 -16.87 8.61 -14.44
CA ARG A 699 -18.03 9.37 -13.97
C ARG A 699 -18.80 8.57 -12.92
N ARG A 700 -18.68 8.96 -11.66
CA ARG A 700 -19.54 8.46 -10.58
C ARG A 700 -20.63 9.48 -10.28
N LYS A 701 -21.89 9.05 -10.22
CA LYS A 701 -22.95 9.92 -9.68
C LYS A 701 -22.70 10.05 -8.18
N PRO A 702 -22.75 11.26 -7.58
CA PRO A 702 -22.69 11.39 -6.13
C PRO A 702 -23.81 10.54 -5.53
N LYS A 703 -23.52 9.81 -4.44
CA LYS A 703 -24.58 9.20 -3.63
C LYS A 703 -25.51 10.36 -3.25
N LYS A 704 -26.73 10.37 -3.79
CA LYS A 704 -27.74 11.34 -3.37
C LYS A 704 -27.85 11.19 -1.86
N ASP A 705 -27.73 12.30 -1.13
CA ASP A 705 -28.14 12.41 0.27
C ASP A 705 -29.54 11.79 0.37
N HIS A 706 -29.60 10.52 0.78
CA HIS A 706 -30.85 9.91 1.15
C HIS A 706 -31.18 10.56 2.47
N LYS A 707 -31.98 11.62 2.38
CA LYS A 707 -32.84 12.09 3.44
C LYS A 707 -33.29 10.88 4.25
N SER A 708 -32.69 10.74 5.41
CA SER A 708 -33.08 9.95 6.58
C SER A 708 -34.46 10.40 7.13
N ILE A 709 -35.36 10.89 6.27
CA ILE A 709 -36.58 11.63 6.61
C ILE A 709 -37.80 11.10 5.83
N PHE A 710 -37.64 10.25 4.80
CA PHE A 710 -38.81 9.75 4.03
C PHE A 710 -38.99 8.23 4.06
N LEU A 711 -37.99 7.49 4.56
CA LEU A 711 -38.03 6.02 4.59
C LEU A 711 -38.44 5.49 5.96
N ARG A 712 -38.14 6.19 7.06
CA ARG A 712 -38.49 5.75 8.42
C ARG A 712 -40.02 5.80 8.65
N ASP A 713 -40.68 6.86 8.18
CA ASP A 713 -42.14 7.02 8.25
C ASP A 713 -42.91 6.02 7.35
N LYS A 714 -42.32 5.61 6.22
CA LYS A 714 -42.92 4.56 5.36
C LYS A 714 -42.66 3.13 5.84
N ILE A 715 -41.64 2.94 6.67
CA ILE A 715 -41.26 1.64 7.22
C ILE A 715 -42.18 1.28 8.40
N GLU A 716 -42.59 2.24 9.23
CA GLU A 716 -43.61 1.98 10.27
C GLU A 716 -44.98 1.63 9.65
N ASP A 717 -45.40 2.32 8.57
CA ASP A 717 -46.67 2.05 7.88
C ASP A 717 -46.67 0.72 7.07
N ALA A 718 -45.51 0.25 6.59
CA ALA A 718 -45.39 -1.01 5.83
C ALA A 718 -45.18 -2.24 6.72
N MET A 719 -44.78 -2.06 7.99
CA MET A 719 -44.61 -3.14 8.96
C MET A 719 -45.94 -3.68 9.50
N GLU A 720 -47.04 -2.93 9.33
CA GLU A 720 -48.40 -3.34 9.71
C GLU A 720 -49.07 -4.23 8.63
N ASP A 721 -48.66 -4.14 7.36
CA ASP A 721 -49.28 -4.84 6.21
C ASP A 721 -48.60 -6.16 5.77
N ILE A 722 -47.39 -6.50 6.24
CA ILE A 722 -46.65 -7.70 5.78
C ILE A 722 -46.80 -8.89 6.73
N GLY A 723 -47.32 -8.68 7.95
CA GLY A 723 -47.72 -9.77 8.84
C GLY A 723 -48.70 -10.75 8.19
N ASP A 724 -49.49 -10.26 7.23
CA ASP A 724 -50.48 -11.04 6.47
C ASP A 724 -49.90 -11.72 5.21
N ALA A 725 -48.67 -11.38 4.77
CA ALA A 725 -48.02 -11.96 3.59
C ALA A 725 -47.12 -13.18 3.89
N ILE A 726 -46.98 -13.53 5.17
CA ILE A 726 -46.11 -14.62 5.66
C ILE A 726 -46.67 -16.01 5.30
N GLU A 727 -47.97 -16.12 5.03
CA GLU A 727 -48.63 -17.40 4.70
C GLU A 727 -48.45 -17.79 3.23
N ASP A 728 -48.36 -16.81 2.31
CA ASP A 728 -48.08 -17.02 0.87
C ASP A 728 -46.57 -17.22 0.59
N ALA A 729 -45.70 -16.88 1.55
CA ALA A 729 -44.24 -16.92 1.41
C ALA A 729 -43.65 -18.33 1.44
N ILE A 730 -44.38 -19.36 1.89
CA ILE A 730 -43.83 -20.71 2.04
C ILE A 730 -43.70 -21.43 0.69
N GLU A 731 -44.54 -21.11 -0.30
CA GLU A 731 -44.55 -21.77 -1.61
C GLU A 731 -43.54 -21.14 -2.61
N ALA A 732 -43.16 -19.87 -2.42
CA ALA A 732 -42.18 -19.18 -3.27
C ALA A 732 -40.71 -19.45 -2.88
N ILE A 733 -40.47 -20.14 -1.76
CA ILE A 733 -39.13 -20.40 -1.22
C ILE A 733 -38.33 -21.40 -2.06
N ASP A 734 -38.98 -22.36 -2.73
CA ASP A 734 -38.29 -23.34 -3.58
C ASP A 734 -37.77 -22.72 -4.90
N ASP A 735 -38.52 -21.78 -5.50
CA ASP A 735 -38.10 -21.09 -6.74
C ASP A 735 -37.00 -20.03 -6.50
N ALA A 736 -36.89 -19.51 -5.27
CA ALA A 736 -35.88 -18.51 -4.89
C ALA A 736 -34.49 -19.13 -4.63
N VAL A 737 -34.38 -20.44 -4.35
CA VAL A 737 -33.09 -21.12 -4.08
C VAL A 737 -32.20 -21.14 -5.34
N ASP A 738 -32.79 -21.24 -6.53
CA ASP A 738 -32.06 -21.20 -7.80
C ASP A 738 -31.66 -19.76 -8.23
N GLU A 739 -32.35 -18.72 -7.75
CA GLU A 739 -32.00 -17.32 -8.03
C GLU A 739 -30.95 -16.77 -7.02
N VAL A 740 -30.94 -17.29 -5.79
CA VAL A 740 -29.97 -16.95 -4.73
C VAL A 740 -28.57 -17.49 -5.06
N THR A 741 -28.43 -18.68 -5.64
CA THR A 741 -27.13 -19.21 -6.08
C THR A 741 -26.49 -18.34 -7.17
N GLY A 742 -27.28 -17.85 -8.13
CA GLY A 742 -26.82 -16.89 -9.15
C GLY A 742 -26.59 -15.46 -8.63
N ALA A 743 -27.14 -15.11 -7.47
CA ALA A 743 -26.92 -13.84 -6.78
C ALA A 743 -25.68 -13.87 -5.85
N VAL A 744 -25.36 -15.03 -5.27
CA VAL A 744 -24.13 -15.28 -4.49
C VAL A 744 -22.90 -15.15 -5.39
N ASP A 745 -22.93 -15.69 -6.61
CA ASP A 745 -21.84 -15.51 -7.60
C ASP A 745 -21.63 -14.04 -8.00
N LYS A 746 -22.72 -13.24 -8.07
CA LYS A 746 -22.66 -11.80 -8.40
C LYS A 746 -22.35 -10.91 -7.19
N ALA A 747 -22.63 -11.38 -5.97
CA ALA A 747 -22.23 -10.75 -4.72
C ALA A 747 -20.74 -10.97 -4.49
N ASP A 748 -20.22 -12.18 -4.75
CA ASP A 748 -18.78 -12.51 -4.73
C ASP A 748 -18.00 -11.67 -5.76
N GLU A 749 -18.54 -11.43 -6.96
CA GLU A 749 -17.93 -10.51 -7.95
C GLU A 749 -18.00 -9.02 -7.54
N LYS A 750 -19.01 -8.61 -6.77
CA LYS A 750 -19.13 -7.24 -6.24
C LYS A 750 -18.26 -7.01 -5.00
N GLU A 751 -18.11 -8.01 -4.12
CA GLU A 751 -17.22 -7.99 -2.96
C GLU A 751 -15.75 -8.01 -3.38
N LYS A 752 -15.37 -8.85 -4.35
CA LYS A 752 -14.02 -8.81 -4.95
C LYS A 752 -13.68 -7.46 -5.59
N LYS A 753 -14.67 -6.71 -6.09
CA LYS A 753 -14.48 -5.34 -6.62
C LYS A 753 -14.34 -4.25 -5.56
N ASN A 754 -14.95 -4.41 -4.37
CA ASN A 754 -14.87 -3.42 -3.30
C ASN A 754 -13.58 -3.56 -2.46
N ASN A 755 -13.02 -4.77 -2.37
CA ASN A 755 -11.79 -5.03 -1.60
C ASN A 755 -10.52 -4.35 -2.16
N ASN A 756 -10.56 -3.95 -3.45
CA ASN A 756 -9.47 -3.25 -4.14
C ASN A 756 -9.72 -1.74 -4.35
N SER A 757 -10.59 -1.11 -3.55
CA SER A 757 -10.82 0.34 -3.65
C SER A 757 -9.86 1.13 -2.74
N ASP A 758 -9.10 2.06 -3.32
CA ASP A 758 -8.19 2.96 -2.60
C ASP A 758 -8.99 3.85 -1.62
N ASP A 759 -8.62 3.82 -0.34
CA ASP A 759 -9.24 4.64 0.70
C ASP A 759 -8.74 6.10 0.71
N LEU A 760 -7.73 6.41 -0.12
CA LEU A 760 -7.10 7.73 -0.34
C LEU A 760 -6.33 8.30 0.87
N VAL A 761 -6.23 7.56 1.97
CA VAL A 761 -5.70 8.05 3.25
C VAL A 761 -4.67 7.11 3.85
N SER A 762 -4.91 5.79 3.84
CA SER A 762 -3.97 4.85 4.46
C SER A 762 -2.65 4.81 3.70
N GLN A 763 -1.60 4.35 4.39
CA GLN A 763 -0.40 3.87 3.70
C GLN A 763 -0.77 2.77 2.72
N MET A 764 -0.03 2.69 1.62
CA MET A 764 -0.38 1.83 0.50
C MET A 764 0.79 0.92 0.12
N ALA A 765 0.48 -0.34 -0.18
CA ALA A 765 1.44 -1.29 -0.73
C ALA A 765 1.65 -1.04 -2.23
N ILE A 766 2.77 -1.51 -2.77
CA ILE A 766 3.10 -1.32 -4.19
C ILE A 766 2.08 -1.98 -5.12
N ASP A 767 1.59 -3.18 -4.79
CA ASP A 767 0.59 -3.88 -5.60
C ASP A 767 -0.72 -3.08 -5.68
N SER A 768 -1.19 -2.57 -4.54
CA SER A 768 -2.38 -1.71 -4.48
C SER A 768 -2.19 -0.40 -5.23
N TYR A 769 -0.99 0.22 -5.16
CA TYR A 769 -0.67 1.44 -5.93
C TYR A 769 -0.74 1.19 -7.44
N VAL A 770 -0.15 0.09 -7.91
CA VAL A 770 -0.16 -0.26 -9.34
C VAL A 770 -1.59 -0.56 -9.81
N GLU A 771 -2.37 -1.30 -9.03
CA GLU A 771 -3.72 -1.67 -9.40
C GLU A 771 -4.69 -0.48 -9.38
N CYS A 772 -4.71 0.30 -8.29
CA CYS A 772 -5.67 1.38 -8.12
C CYS A 772 -5.31 2.61 -8.94
N ARG A 773 -4.02 2.97 -9.00
CA ARG A 773 -3.56 4.24 -9.57
C ARG A 773 -2.96 4.07 -10.97
N VAL A 774 -1.92 3.25 -11.12
CA VAL A 774 -1.19 3.13 -12.39
C VAL A 774 -2.09 2.62 -13.52
N ARG A 775 -2.81 1.51 -13.30
CA ARG A 775 -3.75 0.97 -14.31
C ARG A 775 -4.87 1.94 -14.65
N SER A 776 -5.37 2.69 -13.66
CA SER A 776 -6.46 3.65 -13.87
C SER A 776 -6.01 4.88 -14.67
N ILE A 777 -4.81 5.41 -14.40
CA ILE A 777 -4.21 6.50 -15.18
C ILE A 777 -3.92 6.03 -16.61
N CYS A 778 -3.37 4.84 -16.78
CA CYS A 778 -3.08 4.27 -18.08
C CYS A 778 -4.35 4.23 -18.97
N LYS A 779 -5.46 3.70 -18.43
CA LYS A 779 -6.78 3.69 -19.11
C LYS A 779 -7.28 5.10 -19.46
N LEU A 780 -6.99 6.10 -18.63
CA LEU A 780 -7.36 7.48 -18.92
C LEU A 780 -6.54 8.03 -20.10
N LEU A 781 -5.22 7.79 -20.11
CA LEU A 781 -4.33 8.25 -21.19
C LEU A 781 -4.68 7.58 -22.52
N GLU A 782 -4.98 6.28 -22.53
CA GLU A 782 -5.41 5.52 -23.71
C GLU A 782 -6.65 6.14 -24.38
N LYS A 783 -7.59 6.66 -23.58
CA LYS A 783 -8.78 7.36 -24.11
C LYS A 783 -8.47 8.80 -24.53
N ARG A 784 -7.55 9.47 -23.83
CA ARG A 784 -7.25 10.89 -24.03
C ARG A 784 -6.38 11.14 -25.26
N ALA A 785 -5.41 10.27 -25.54
CA ALA A 785 -4.49 10.41 -26.69
C ALA A 785 -5.23 10.52 -28.04
N PRO A 786 -6.15 9.62 -28.43
CA PRO A 786 -6.86 9.74 -29.71
C PRO A 786 -7.78 10.98 -29.75
N ALA A 787 -8.38 11.37 -28.62
CA ALA A 787 -9.21 12.56 -28.56
C ALA A 787 -8.41 13.85 -28.80
N LEU A 788 -7.19 13.94 -28.25
CA LEU A 788 -6.27 15.05 -28.49
C LEU A 788 -5.78 15.08 -29.93
N SER A 789 -5.37 13.92 -30.48
CA SER A 789 -4.96 13.79 -31.88
C SER A 789 -6.07 14.25 -32.84
N ASN A 790 -7.30 13.78 -32.64
CA ASN A 790 -8.45 14.20 -33.44
C ASN A 790 -8.79 15.69 -33.30
N ARG A 791 -8.49 16.32 -32.16
CA ARG A 791 -8.69 17.77 -31.98
C ARG A 791 -7.61 18.56 -32.72
N LEU A 792 -6.35 18.13 -32.65
CA LEU A 792 -5.23 18.74 -33.36
C LEU A 792 -5.44 18.64 -34.88
N ASN A 793 -5.68 17.43 -35.40
CA ASN A 793 -5.90 17.19 -36.83
C ASN A 793 -7.06 18.03 -37.39
N ARG A 794 -8.15 18.20 -36.64
CA ARG A 794 -9.29 19.05 -37.06
C ARG A 794 -8.89 20.52 -37.25
N LEU A 795 -8.04 21.05 -36.37
CA LEU A 795 -7.57 22.44 -36.48
C LEU A 795 -6.52 22.60 -37.58
N GLU A 796 -5.62 21.63 -37.73
CA GLU A 796 -4.64 21.61 -38.82
C GLU A 796 -5.33 21.54 -40.18
N TYR A 797 -6.32 20.64 -40.35
CA TYR A 797 -7.10 20.57 -41.59
C TYR A 797 -7.89 21.85 -41.85
N ALA A 798 -8.47 22.49 -40.83
CA ALA A 798 -9.13 23.78 -41.00
C ALA A 798 -8.17 24.87 -41.47
N GLN A 799 -6.96 24.91 -40.91
CA GLN A 799 -5.90 25.84 -41.33
C GLN A 799 -5.43 25.59 -42.76
N MET A 800 -5.19 24.32 -43.14
CA MET A 800 -4.80 23.94 -44.50
C MET A 800 -5.89 24.30 -45.52
N LEU A 801 -7.15 23.98 -45.23
CA LEU A 801 -8.28 24.30 -46.11
C LEU A 801 -8.46 25.83 -46.30
N ALA A 802 -8.27 26.61 -45.24
CA ALA A 802 -8.31 28.07 -45.32
C ALA A 802 -7.18 28.62 -46.21
N ASN A 803 -5.95 28.14 -46.03
CA ASN A 803 -4.80 28.52 -46.85
C ASN A 803 -4.99 28.14 -48.34
N SER A 804 -5.47 26.92 -48.61
CA SER A 804 -5.77 26.47 -49.97
C SER A 804 -6.88 27.31 -50.62
N SER A 805 -7.92 27.66 -49.85
CA SER A 805 -9.00 28.52 -50.34
C SER A 805 -8.50 29.92 -50.72
N GLY A 806 -7.57 30.49 -49.96
CA GLY A 806 -6.89 31.74 -50.31
C GLY A 806 -6.14 31.67 -51.65
N ALA A 807 -5.44 30.56 -51.91
CA ALA A 807 -4.74 30.34 -53.17
C ALA A 807 -5.71 30.23 -54.37
N VAL A 808 -6.83 29.54 -54.20
CA VAL A 808 -7.88 29.43 -55.23
C VAL A 808 -8.50 30.79 -55.54
N LEU A 809 -8.80 31.59 -54.50
CA LEU A 809 -9.34 32.94 -54.68
C LEU A 809 -8.36 33.88 -55.41
N ALA A 810 -7.05 33.75 -55.14
CA ALA A 810 -6.02 34.49 -55.86
C ALA A 810 -6.00 34.12 -57.35
N PHE A 811 -6.09 32.84 -57.69
CA PHE A 811 -6.15 32.38 -59.07
C PHE A 811 -7.40 32.88 -59.81
N LEU A 812 -8.55 32.94 -59.13
CA LEU A 812 -9.82 33.44 -59.70
C LEU A 812 -9.88 34.97 -59.81
N GLY A 813 -8.81 35.69 -59.44
CA GLY A 813 -8.77 37.16 -59.47
C GLY A 813 -9.61 37.85 -58.39
N GLN A 814 -10.08 37.10 -57.39
CA GLN A 814 -10.92 37.59 -56.29
C GLN A 814 -10.04 38.01 -55.09
N SER A 815 -9.17 39.00 -55.31
CA SER A 815 -8.16 39.44 -54.32
C SER A 815 -8.76 39.93 -52.99
N ASN A 816 -9.97 40.47 -53.03
CA ASN A 816 -10.62 41.08 -51.86
C ASN A 816 -10.93 40.07 -50.76
N TRP A 817 -11.21 38.80 -51.10
CA TRP A 817 -11.60 37.76 -50.13
C TRP A 817 -10.43 37.03 -49.47
N ILE A 818 -9.20 37.21 -49.99
CA ILE A 818 -8.01 36.51 -49.50
C ILE A 818 -7.74 36.83 -48.02
N ALA A 819 -7.93 38.08 -47.61
CA ALA A 819 -7.67 38.51 -46.22
C ALA A 819 -8.49 37.74 -45.18
N ILE A 820 -9.74 37.36 -45.49
CA ILE A 820 -10.59 36.58 -44.59
C ILE A 820 -10.05 35.15 -44.44
N THR A 821 -9.65 34.51 -45.55
CA THR A 821 -9.08 33.15 -45.50
C THR A 821 -7.79 33.10 -44.69
N VAL A 822 -6.93 34.11 -44.81
CA VAL A 822 -5.71 34.25 -44.00
C VAL A 822 -6.04 34.45 -42.52
N ALA A 823 -7.01 35.31 -42.19
CA ALA A 823 -7.42 35.52 -40.79
C ALA A 823 -7.94 34.24 -40.13
N VAL A 824 -8.75 33.44 -40.85
CA VAL A 824 -9.24 32.15 -40.35
C VAL A 824 -8.09 31.16 -40.14
N ALA A 825 -7.14 31.09 -41.08
CA ALA A 825 -5.96 30.24 -40.96
C ALA A 825 -5.08 30.65 -39.76
N SER A 826 -4.85 31.94 -39.55
CA SER A 826 -4.10 32.46 -38.41
C SER A 826 -4.77 32.15 -37.08
N VAL A 827 -6.11 32.26 -36.99
CA VAL A 827 -6.84 31.89 -35.77
C VAL A 827 -6.79 30.39 -35.50
N ALA A 828 -6.92 29.54 -36.54
CA ALA A 828 -6.80 28.10 -36.39
C ALA A 828 -5.41 27.69 -35.87
N GLY A 829 -4.34 28.32 -36.36
CA GLY A 829 -2.98 28.14 -35.84
C GLY A 829 -2.85 28.65 -34.39
N ALA A 830 -3.31 29.87 -34.12
CA ALA A 830 -3.24 30.45 -32.77
C ALA A 830 -4.02 29.64 -31.72
N MET A 831 -5.11 28.97 -32.11
CA MET A 831 -5.85 28.04 -31.24
C MET A 831 -5.03 26.78 -30.89
N GLN A 832 -4.25 26.25 -31.84
CA GLN A 832 -3.37 25.10 -31.58
C GLN A 832 -2.31 25.46 -30.53
N ASP A 833 -1.68 26.62 -30.69
CA ASP A 833 -0.66 27.15 -29.78
C ASP A 833 -1.24 27.47 -28.41
N TYR A 834 -2.40 28.14 -28.36
CA TYR A 834 -3.03 28.54 -27.09
C TYR A 834 -3.35 27.35 -26.18
N PHE A 835 -3.88 26.27 -26.78
CA PHE A 835 -4.18 25.05 -26.05
C PHE A 835 -2.97 24.11 -25.93
N TYR A 836 -1.80 24.43 -26.48
CA TYR A 836 -0.61 23.57 -26.49
C TYR A 836 -0.91 22.14 -26.97
N LEU A 837 -1.77 21.98 -28.00
CA LEU A 837 -2.22 20.65 -28.43
C LEU A 837 -1.08 19.73 -28.89
N PRO A 838 -0.07 20.21 -29.66
CA PRO A 838 1.05 19.36 -30.06
C PRO A 838 1.88 18.88 -28.86
N SER A 839 2.21 19.79 -27.94
CA SER A 839 2.97 19.46 -26.72
C SER A 839 2.21 18.47 -25.83
N GLN A 840 0.91 18.69 -25.62
CA GLN A 840 0.08 17.76 -24.84
C GLN A 840 0.00 16.37 -25.48
N LEU A 841 -0.14 16.27 -26.80
CA LEU A 841 -0.21 14.98 -27.49
C LEU A 841 1.12 14.22 -27.40
N GLY A 842 2.23 14.90 -27.64
CA GLY A 842 3.58 14.31 -27.50
C GLY A 842 3.82 13.75 -26.11
N GLU A 843 3.52 14.53 -25.08
CA GLU A 843 3.68 14.13 -23.69
C GLU A 843 2.70 13.03 -23.25
N THR A 844 1.47 13.05 -23.76
CA THR A 844 0.50 11.96 -23.49
C THR A 844 0.99 10.63 -24.06
N ASN A 845 1.56 10.63 -25.26
CA ASN A 845 2.12 9.41 -25.86
C ASN A 845 3.37 8.94 -25.11
N ARG A 846 4.25 9.86 -24.71
CA ARG A 846 5.43 9.54 -23.88
C ARG A 846 5.03 8.92 -22.55
N ALA A 847 4.14 9.55 -21.80
CA ALA A 847 3.64 9.04 -20.53
C ALA A 847 2.95 7.68 -20.69
N MET A 848 2.17 7.48 -21.76
CA MET A 848 1.54 6.18 -22.04
C MET A 848 2.58 5.08 -22.26
N GLN A 849 3.61 5.35 -23.06
CA GLN A 849 4.72 4.41 -23.30
C GLN A 849 5.47 4.08 -22.00
N GLU A 850 5.79 5.09 -21.18
CA GLU A 850 6.46 4.91 -19.89
C GLU A 850 5.63 4.06 -18.93
N LEU A 851 4.33 4.32 -18.81
CA LEU A 851 3.44 3.55 -17.94
C LEU A 851 3.25 2.10 -18.42
N HIS A 852 3.15 1.85 -19.72
CA HIS A 852 3.10 0.48 -20.26
C HIS A 852 4.39 -0.28 -19.98
N ASN A 853 5.56 0.36 -20.18
CA ASN A 853 6.85 -0.24 -19.86
C ASN A 853 6.96 -0.55 -18.36
N LEU A 854 6.50 0.37 -17.50
CA LEU A 854 6.47 0.18 -16.05
C LEU A 854 5.59 -1.00 -15.65
N MET A 855 4.43 -1.17 -16.30
CA MET A 855 3.54 -2.30 -16.05
C MET A 855 4.18 -3.64 -16.46
N ILE A 856 4.85 -3.69 -17.61
CA ILE A 856 5.58 -4.89 -18.05
C ILE A 856 6.69 -5.23 -17.06
N GLU A 857 7.45 -4.22 -16.62
CA GLU A 857 8.51 -4.39 -15.63
C GLU A 857 7.95 -4.88 -14.29
N PHE A 858 6.82 -4.34 -13.85
CA PHE A 858 6.13 -4.78 -12.64
C PHE A 858 5.73 -6.25 -12.68
N GLU A 859 5.11 -6.66 -13.79
CA GLU A 859 4.67 -8.03 -14.01
C GLU A 859 5.87 -9.00 -14.07
N SER A 860 7.05 -8.51 -14.49
CA SER A 860 8.29 -9.30 -14.52
C SER A 860 8.98 -9.49 -13.16
N PHE A 861 8.68 -8.64 -12.17
CA PHE A 861 9.30 -8.73 -10.85
C PHE A 861 8.68 -9.82 -9.98
N SER A 862 9.51 -10.49 -9.18
CA SER A 862 9.06 -11.35 -8.10
C SER A 862 8.42 -10.54 -6.96
N LEU A 863 7.59 -11.18 -6.13
CA LEU A 863 6.93 -10.52 -5.00
C LEU A 863 7.91 -9.80 -4.06
N VAL A 864 9.07 -10.40 -3.82
CA VAL A 864 10.14 -9.82 -2.98
C VAL A 864 10.75 -8.59 -3.66
N GLN A 865 11.05 -8.68 -4.96
CA GLN A 865 11.59 -7.56 -5.73
C GLN A 865 10.62 -6.37 -5.75
N ARG A 866 9.31 -6.63 -5.89
CA ARG A 866 8.26 -5.59 -5.84
C ARG A 866 8.28 -4.83 -4.52
N ASN A 867 8.50 -5.52 -3.40
CA ASN A 867 8.46 -4.93 -2.07
C ASN A 867 9.72 -4.15 -1.66
N MET A 868 10.81 -4.23 -2.45
CA MET A 868 12.03 -3.46 -2.19
C MET A 868 11.79 -1.94 -2.29
N SER A 869 12.34 -1.17 -1.35
CA SER A 869 12.19 0.31 -1.32
C SER A 869 12.65 0.98 -2.62
N ARG A 870 13.70 0.45 -3.27
CA ARG A 870 14.17 0.94 -4.58
C ARG A 870 13.09 0.85 -5.67
N VAL A 871 12.34 -0.25 -5.70
CA VAL A 871 11.27 -0.46 -6.70
C VAL A 871 10.08 0.45 -6.38
N LYS A 872 9.69 0.57 -5.11
CA LYS A 872 8.66 1.53 -4.67
C LYS A 872 9.00 2.96 -5.10
N ASN A 873 10.22 3.41 -4.81
CA ASN A 873 10.69 4.74 -5.19
C ASN A 873 10.67 4.97 -6.70
N LYS A 874 11.15 3.99 -7.48
CA LYS A 874 11.13 4.08 -8.95
C LYS A 874 9.71 4.24 -9.49
N PHE A 875 8.79 3.39 -9.04
CA PHE A 875 7.40 3.36 -9.52
C PHE A 875 6.65 4.64 -9.19
N VAL A 876 6.72 5.07 -7.93
CA VAL A 876 6.04 6.30 -7.51
C VAL A 876 6.67 7.50 -8.19
N SER A 877 8.00 7.55 -8.29
CA SER A 877 8.68 8.67 -8.94
C SER A 877 8.29 8.80 -10.41
N GLN A 878 8.39 7.72 -11.18
CA GLN A 878 8.08 7.77 -12.61
C GLN A 878 6.61 8.13 -12.86
N VAL A 879 5.67 7.52 -12.13
CA VAL A 879 4.23 7.76 -12.36
C VAL A 879 3.83 9.19 -11.97
N GLU A 880 4.26 9.67 -10.80
CA GLU A 880 3.91 11.02 -10.35
C GLU A 880 4.62 12.10 -11.19
N GLU A 881 5.86 11.86 -11.61
CA GLU A 881 6.59 12.75 -12.52
C GLU A 881 5.93 12.81 -13.90
N SER A 882 5.54 11.68 -14.50
CA SER A 882 4.81 11.68 -15.77
C SER A 882 3.50 12.48 -15.67
N LEU A 883 2.77 12.40 -14.53
CA LEU A 883 1.57 13.23 -14.31
C LEU A 883 1.88 14.73 -14.21
N LEU A 884 2.98 15.10 -13.55
CA LEU A 884 3.43 16.49 -13.47
C LEU A 884 3.88 17.01 -14.85
N LEU A 885 4.57 16.19 -15.64
CA LEU A 885 4.98 16.51 -17.01
C LEU A 885 3.76 16.70 -17.94
N LEU A 886 2.71 15.89 -17.78
CA LEU A 886 1.44 16.12 -18.49
C LEU A 886 0.79 17.46 -18.10
N CYS A 887 0.92 17.86 -16.84
CA CYS A 887 0.46 19.17 -16.38
C CYS A 887 1.34 20.29 -16.95
N GLN A 888 2.66 20.11 -17.01
CA GLN A 888 3.60 21.04 -17.62
C GLN A 888 3.29 21.23 -19.12
N ALA A 889 3.03 20.16 -19.87
CA ALA A 889 2.65 20.25 -21.29
C ALA A 889 1.43 21.16 -21.52
N ARG A 890 0.49 21.16 -20.56
CA ARG A 890 -0.73 21.98 -20.62
C ARG A 890 -0.50 23.41 -20.13
N THR A 891 0.34 23.59 -19.11
CA THR A 891 0.47 24.84 -18.33
C THR A 891 1.72 25.65 -18.61
N GLN A 892 2.76 25.02 -19.17
CA GLN A 892 4.13 25.51 -19.32
C GLN A 892 4.78 25.93 -17.99
N GLN A 893 4.23 25.50 -16.85
CA GLN A 893 4.83 25.72 -15.52
C GLN A 893 5.82 24.61 -15.19
N SER A 894 6.89 24.95 -14.48
CA SER A 894 7.87 23.96 -14.03
C SER A 894 7.23 22.97 -13.04
N PRO A 895 7.52 21.66 -13.16
CA PRO A 895 7.08 20.66 -12.20
C PRO A 895 7.89 20.71 -10.89
N ALA A 896 9.01 21.44 -10.85
CA ALA A 896 9.90 21.52 -9.69
C ALA A 896 9.20 22.10 -8.46
N LEU A 897 9.58 21.59 -7.28
CA LEU A 897 9.07 22.10 -6.01
C LEU A 897 9.65 23.47 -5.68
N PRO A 898 8.92 24.32 -4.93
CA PRO A 898 9.45 25.62 -4.50
C PRO A 898 10.73 25.47 -3.68
N GLY A 899 11.81 26.12 -4.12
CA GLY A 899 13.12 26.10 -3.44
C GLY A 899 14.10 25.03 -3.93
N GLN A 900 13.69 24.16 -4.85
CA GLN A 900 14.58 23.20 -5.52
C GLN A 900 15.31 23.93 -6.66
N LYS A 901 16.63 24.07 -6.58
CA LYS A 901 17.43 24.59 -7.70
C LYS A 901 17.38 23.53 -8.81
N ASP A 902 16.92 23.90 -10.00
CA ASP A 902 17.05 23.06 -11.18
C ASP A 902 18.54 22.78 -11.39
N GLY A 903 18.97 21.54 -11.17
CA GLY A 903 20.36 21.10 -11.37
C GLY A 903 20.75 21.00 -12.86
N GLY A 904 20.22 21.89 -13.70
CA GLY A 904 20.25 21.76 -15.16
C GLY A 904 20.49 23.07 -15.89
N ASN A 905 21.17 24.06 -15.30
CA ASN A 905 21.62 25.27 -16.01
C ASN A 905 22.85 25.92 -15.33
N GLU A 906 23.93 25.15 -15.12
CA GLU A 906 25.25 25.69 -14.71
C GLU A 906 26.27 25.76 -15.87
N GLU A 907 25.86 25.63 -17.14
CA GLU A 907 26.79 25.69 -18.29
C GLU A 907 26.66 26.91 -19.22
N GLU A 908 25.85 27.92 -18.90
CA GLU A 908 25.82 29.17 -19.67
C GLU A 908 25.91 30.40 -18.77
N GLU A 909 27.04 30.56 -18.08
CA GLU A 909 27.55 31.87 -17.62
C GLU A 909 29.08 31.77 -17.32
N GLU A 910 29.87 31.57 -18.39
CA GLU A 910 31.24 32.09 -18.53
C GLU A 910 31.43 32.73 -19.91
#